data_AF-A0A249P352-F1
#
_entry.id   AF-A0A249P352-F1
#
_cell.length_a   1.000
_cell.length_b   1.000
_cell.length_c   1.000
_cell.angle_alpha   90.00
_cell.angle_beta   90.00
_cell.angle_gamma   90.00
#
_symmetry.space_group_name_H-M   'P 1'
#
loop_
_entity.id
_entity.type
_entity.pdbx_description
1 polymer ?
#
loop_
_entity_poly.entity_id
_entity_poly.type
_entity_poly.pdbx_seq_one_letter_code
_entity_poly.pdbx_strand_id
1 'polypeptide(L)'
;MLNDTFTIGTGGTLELPGIGRLPAAGLSENELAKLITDRLQVRSGSDQRPVTKVQRRMSAPEMPPSRATTNVAAVPPAGWQRAAQSAQSQQPERSRGETVLGELAALRMDLQEARREARAARQAARDAAMRHYRRLVTERRRVATLAQELHAARADVGALKIQLQQQAKAARDWEAAVADANEAREAAARERAERAALKAKLLAARKEIDAIKSGALLAGRQREASLRDELAAVRGGLDAMRHAADDAGTQAREAAAMAAAQERALENQRRRGEGLARERELAQREIERLQIKTAGEIRSKAAALRAHDAAETSLTNARRVLDDERRKLAAQERELALLRQSALQARAELQAAKQAAEVAARERAALEEKLLAAHKEIDAIKRGSLLAGRQREDSLRRGLAAARGDLDAMRRAADEAGAQARKAAAMAADQERALENERRSAEGLARDRAMAQREVERLQTKTAGAIRSKAAALRARDAAEAALSDASRLLDEKGRKLAAQERELALLRQSTLQARAELQAAKEAALQAGQAGRVAEATASRAGEALGLEREKARSLARDLETARQERDAARKQLALSLAAVERSEVELPKREAQRPAASVEQRRKAGAGDRANPRVKPVARKRGGSVEVRKVELGKPTRSVQSVTLALPEELLPTRPQVRGR
;
A
#
# COMPACT_ATOMS: atom_id res chain seq x y z
N MET A 1 -67.78 -23.35 -18.99
CA MET A 1 -68.51 -24.46 -18.32
C MET A 1 -68.44 -25.66 -19.25
N LEU A 2 -68.39 -26.90 -18.73
CA LEU A 2 -68.48 -28.10 -19.57
C LEU A 2 -69.94 -28.58 -19.60
N ASN A 3 -70.60 -28.42 -20.75
CA ASN A 3 -71.99 -28.85 -20.95
C ASN A 3 -72.11 -29.91 -22.06
N ASP A 4 -71.00 -30.55 -22.42
CA ASP A 4 -70.90 -31.48 -23.55
C ASP A 4 -71.13 -32.94 -23.11
N THR A 5 -71.50 -33.79 -24.07
CA THR A 5 -71.69 -35.24 -23.83
C THR A 5 -70.38 -35.99 -24.10
N PHE A 6 -69.88 -36.70 -23.08
CA PHE A 6 -68.61 -37.44 -23.15
C PHE A 6 -68.84 -38.95 -23.02
N THR A 7 -68.26 -39.73 -23.92
CA THR A 7 -68.30 -41.20 -23.89
C THR A 7 -67.22 -41.77 -22.98
N ILE A 8 -67.57 -42.79 -22.20
CA ILE A 8 -66.60 -43.62 -21.48
C ILE A 8 -65.92 -44.54 -22.51
N GLY A 9 -64.60 -44.49 -22.61
CA GLY A 9 -63.81 -45.34 -23.48
C GLY A 9 -63.82 -46.81 -23.04
N THR A 10 -63.42 -47.72 -23.95
CA THR A 10 -63.43 -49.18 -23.70
C THR A 10 -62.58 -49.62 -22.51
N GLY A 11 -61.56 -48.84 -22.12
CA GLY A 11 -60.77 -49.03 -20.91
C GLY A 11 -61.43 -48.53 -19.61
N GLY A 12 -62.72 -48.19 -19.62
CA GLY A 12 -63.46 -47.72 -18.44
C GLY A 12 -63.12 -46.29 -18.00
N THR A 13 -62.50 -45.50 -18.86
CA THR A 13 -62.03 -44.13 -18.58
C THR A 13 -62.83 -43.07 -19.33
N LEU A 14 -63.00 -41.91 -18.70
CA LEU A 14 -63.61 -40.72 -19.27
C LEU A 14 -62.52 -39.65 -19.46
N GLU A 15 -62.43 -39.05 -20.65
CA GLU A 15 -61.57 -37.90 -20.89
C GLU A 15 -62.38 -36.62 -20.86
N LEU A 16 -61.99 -35.66 -20.01
CA LEU A 16 -62.66 -34.36 -19.89
C LEU A 16 -61.70 -33.20 -20.20
N PRO A 17 -62.07 -32.29 -21.13
CA PRO A 17 -61.31 -31.08 -21.42
C PRO A 17 -60.97 -30.29 -20.15
N GLY A 18 -59.69 -29.91 -19.99
CA GLY A 18 -59.24 -29.16 -18.81
C GLY A 18 -59.16 -29.95 -17.49
N ILE A 19 -59.60 -31.22 -17.44
CA ILE A 19 -59.58 -32.05 -16.21
C ILE A 19 -58.69 -33.30 -16.39
N GLY A 20 -58.64 -33.86 -17.60
CA GLY A 20 -57.83 -35.02 -17.98
C GLY A 20 -58.58 -36.35 -17.86
N ARG A 21 -57.83 -37.44 -17.67
CA ARG A 21 -58.36 -38.82 -17.56
C ARG A 21 -58.94 -39.10 -16.17
N LEU A 22 -60.17 -39.59 -16.13
CA LEU A 22 -60.87 -40.10 -14.95
C LEU A 22 -61.23 -41.58 -15.13
N PRO A 23 -61.11 -42.44 -14.10
CA PRO A 23 -61.82 -43.72 -14.10
C PRO A 23 -63.34 -43.46 -13.95
N ALA A 24 -64.16 -44.12 -14.77
CA ALA A 24 -65.62 -43.94 -14.81
C ALA A 24 -66.42 -45.25 -14.93
N ALA A 25 -65.74 -46.39 -15.14
CA ALA A 25 -66.31 -47.71 -14.89
C ALA A 25 -66.66 -47.88 -13.40
N GLY A 26 -67.75 -48.59 -13.10
CA GLY A 26 -68.23 -48.86 -11.74
C GLY A 26 -68.88 -47.68 -11.01
N LEU A 27 -68.37 -46.45 -11.16
CA LEU A 27 -68.83 -45.28 -10.39
C LEU A 27 -70.28 -44.87 -10.70
N SER A 28 -71.07 -44.62 -9.66
CA SER A 28 -72.38 -43.97 -9.77
C SER A 28 -72.28 -42.52 -10.26
N GLU A 29 -73.40 -41.93 -10.66
CA GLU A 29 -73.46 -40.54 -11.15
C GLU A 29 -72.98 -39.54 -10.09
N ASN A 30 -73.36 -39.76 -8.83
CA ASN A 30 -72.96 -38.92 -7.70
C ASN A 30 -71.47 -39.03 -7.36
N GLU A 31 -70.90 -40.24 -7.42
CA GLU A 31 -69.47 -40.46 -7.19
C GLU A 31 -68.63 -39.85 -8.31
N LEU A 32 -69.06 -40.03 -9.56
CA LEU A 32 -68.40 -39.44 -10.72
C LEU A 32 -68.47 -37.91 -10.62
N ALA A 33 -69.65 -37.32 -10.35
CA ALA A 33 -69.80 -35.87 -10.11
C ALA A 33 -68.89 -35.36 -8.98
N LYS A 34 -68.78 -36.08 -7.85
CA LYS A 34 -67.85 -35.72 -6.77
C LYS A 34 -66.40 -35.75 -7.24
N LEU A 35 -65.99 -36.77 -7.99
CA LEU A 35 -64.64 -36.90 -8.55
C LEU A 35 -64.29 -35.75 -9.53
N ILE A 36 -65.24 -35.31 -10.36
CA ILE A 36 -65.08 -34.16 -11.26
C ILE A 36 -64.94 -32.87 -10.44
N THR A 37 -65.82 -32.69 -9.45
CA THR A 37 -65.86 -31.54 -8.53
C THR A 37 -64.53 -31.36 -7.80
N ASP A 38 -64.04 -32.40 -7.14
CA ASP A 38 -62.86 -32.31 -6.29
C ASP A 38 -61.58 -32.13 -7.14
N ARG A 39 -61.53 -32.68 -8.35
CA ARG A 39 -60.40 -32.49 -9.30
C ARG A 39 -60.44 -31.13 -9.99
N LEU A 40 -61.61 -30.52 -10.19
CA LEU A 40 -61.75 -29.12 -10.59
C LEU A 40 -61.30 -28.19 -9.47
N GLN A 41 -61.69 -28.47 -8.21
CA GLN A 41 -61.30 -27.66 -7.05
C GLN A 41 -59.77 -27.55 -6.91
N VAL A 42 -59.08 -28.69 -6.95
CA VAL A 42 -57.61 -28.77 -6.87
C VAL A 42 -56.92 -28.03 -8.02
N ARG A 43 -57.53 -27.93 -9.20
CA ARG A 43 -56.96 -27.24 -10.36
C ARG A 43 -57.34 -25.76 -10.47
N SER A 44 -58.47 -25.36 -9.89
CA SER A 44 -58.97 -23.98 -9.90
C SER A 44 -58.33 -23.11 -8.81
N GLY A 45 -58.01 -23.70 -7.65
CA GLY A 45 -57.39 -22.96 -6.52
C GLY A 45 -58.29 -21.89 -5.90
N SER A 46 -59.59 -21.91 -6.19
CA SER A 46 -60.58 -20.90 -5.81
C SER A 46 -61.49 -21.40 -4.69
N ASP A 47 -61.74 -20.59 -3.66
CA ASP A 47 -62.53 -21.00 -2.47
C ASP A 47 -64.01 -21.33 -2.78
N GLN A 48 -64.52 -20.93 -3.95
CA GLN A 48 -65.84 -21.33 -4.44
C GLN A 48 -65.81 -22.75 -5.02
N ARG A 49 -66.42 -23.71 -4.31
CA ARG A 49 -66.50 -25.11 -4.75
C ARG A 49 -67.44 -25.25 -5.97
N PRO A 50 -66.98 -25.79 -7.11
CA PRO A 50 -67.81 -25.93 -8.30
C PRO A 50 -68.86 -27.03 -8.12
N VAL A 51 -70.13 -26.74 -8.38
CA VAL A 51 -71.21 -27.74 -8.33
C VAL A 51 -71.34 -28.41 -9.70
N THR A 52 -70.99 -29.69 -9.79
CA THR A 52 -71.19 -30.49 -11.01
C THR A 52 -72.40 -31.42 -10.89
N LYS A 53 -73.05 -31.74 -12.01
CA LYS A 53 -74.10 -32.74 -12.13
C LYS A 53 -73.75 -33.65 -13.31
N VAL A 54 -74.02 -34.95 -13.18
CA VAL A 54 -73.73 -35.98 -14.18
C VAL A 54 -75.02 -36.76 -14.45
N GLN A 55 -75.25 -37.15 -15.70
CA GLN A 55 -76.35 -38.03 -16.11
C GLN A 55 -75.83 -39.03 -17.13
N ARG A 56 -76.07 -40.32 -16.91
CA ARG A 56 -75.79 -41.41 -17.87
C ARG A 56 -76.96 -41.50 -18.85
N ARG A 57 -76.65 -41.62 -20.14
CA ARG A 57 -77.63 -41.94 -21.19
C ARG A 57 -77.31 -43.33 -21.75
N MET A 58 -78.32 -44.18 -21.82
CA MET A 58 -78.23 -45.51 -22.45
C MET A 58 -78.90 -45.46 -23.82
N SER A 59 -78.18 -45.86 -24.87
CA SER A 59 -78.73 -46.00 -26.21
C SER A 59 -79.42 -47.37 -26.36
N ALA A 60 -80.60 -47.39 -26.97
CA ALA A 60 -81.35 -48.63 -27.24
C ALA A 60 -80.81 -49.37 -28.48
N PRO A 61 -80.90 -50.71 -28.54
CA PRO A 61 -80.54 -51.50 -29.73
C PRO A 61 -81.64 -51.48 -30.81
N GLU A 62 -81.24 -51.65 -32.07
CA GLU A 62 -82.11 -51.55 -33.25
C GLU A 62 -82.90 -52.84 -33.55
N MET A 63 -84.02 -52.69 -34.28
CA MET A 63 -84.86 -53.78 -34.82
C MET A 63 -84.73 -53.88 -36.36
N PRO A 64 -84.94 -55.07 -36.96
CA PRO A 64 -84.68 -55.31 -38.38
C PRO A 64 -85.82 -54.88 -39.33
N PRO A 65 -85.53 -54.61 -40.62
CA PRO A 65 -86.50 -54.13 -41.60
C PRO A 65 -87.37 -55.24 -42.23
N SER A 66 -88.51 -54.86 -42.82
CA SER A 66 -89.47 -55.76 -43.46
C SER A 66 -90.00 -55.25 -44.82
N ARG A 67 -90.28 -56.20 -45.73
CA ARG A 67 -91.21 -56.18 -46.89
C ARG A 67 -91.14 -55.08 -47.98
N ALA A 68 -90.93 -55.55 -49.21
CA ALA A 68 -91.77 -55.28 -50.41
C ALA A 68 -91.61 -56.47 -51.38
N THR A 69 -92.56 -57.10 -52.10
CA THR A 69 -94.03 -56.97 -52.36
C THR A 69 -94.55 -55.99 -53.42
N THR A 70 -94.62 -56.45 -54.69
CA THR A 70 -95.65 -56.01 -55.66
C THR A 70 -96.06 -57.16 -56.60
N ASN A 71 -97.37 -57.32 -56.82
CA ASN A 71 -97.97 -58.18 -57.87
C ASN A 71 -98.55 -57.29 -58.97
N VAL A 72 -98.74 -57.83 -60.18
CA VAL A 72 -99.63 -57.27 -61.21
C VAL A 72 -100.49 -58.41 -61.74
N ALA A 73 -101.81 -58.20 -61.83
CA ALA A 73 -102.77 -59.20 -62.31
C ALA A 73 -103.97 -58.54 -63.02
N ALA A 74 -104.23 -58.98 -64.25
CA ALA A 74 -105.45 -58.76 -65.03
C ALA A 74 -105.39 -59.62 -66.30
N VAL A 75 -106.47 -60.05 -66.97
CA VAL A 75 -107.80 -60.59 -66.60
C VAL A 75 -108.45 -61.10 -67.92
N PRO A 76 -109.40 -62.06 -67.92
CA PRO A 76 -109.77 -62.83 -69.14
C PRO A 76 -111.01 -62.25 -69.87
N PRO A 77 -111.57 -63.01 -70.85
CA PRO A 77 -113.02 -63.13 -70.92
C PRO A 77 -113.55 -64.58 -70.97
N ALA A 78 -114.88 -64.72 -70.96
CA ALA A 78 -115.65 -65.95 -70.72
C ALA A 78 -115.87 -66.85 -71.97
N GLY A 79 -116.56 -67.98 -71.79
CA GLY A 79 -116.98 -68.88 -72.88
C GLY A 79 -118.47 -68.86 -73.19
N TRP A 80 -118.96 -70.02 -73.69
CA TRP A 80 -120.35 -70.51 -73.94
C TRP A 80 -120.69 -70.71 -75.45
N GLN A 81 -121.37 -71.78 -75.89
CA GLN A 81 -121.57 -73.13 -75.32
C GLN A 81 -122.08 -74.12 -76.42
N ARG A 82 -121.98 -75.44 -76.16
CA ARG A 82 -122.95 -76.50 -76.53
C ARG A 82 -123.01 -77.07 -77.98
N ALA A 83 -122.55 -78.33 -78.08
CA ALA A 83 -123.12 -79.52 -78.76
C ALA A 83 -123.45 -79.61 -80.27
N ALA A 84 -123.00 -80.75 -80.82
CA ALA A 84 -123.67 -81.65 -81.79
C ALA A 84 -123.80 -81.27 -83.29
N GLN A 85 -123.32 -82.21 -84.12
CA GLN A 85 -123.55 -82.35 -85.58
C GLN A 85 -122.91 -81.24 -86.45
N SER A 86 -122.45 -81.47 -87.69
CA SER A 86 -122.29 -82.72 -88.47
C SER A 86 -121.00 -82.63 -89.31
N ALA A 87 -120.45 -83.77 -89.75
CA ALA A 87 -119.20 -83.82 -90.52
C ALA A 87 -119.43 -83.85 -92.04
N GLN A 88 -118.56 -83.18 -92.81
CA GLN A 88 -117.98 -83.70 -94.08
C GLN A 88 -116.85 -82.78 -94.62
N SER A 89 -116.24 -83.19 -95.75
CA SER A 89 -115.23 -82.46 -96.55
C SER A 89 -113.89 -82.05 -95.90
N GLN A 90 -113.33 -82.82 -94.96
CA GLN A 90 -111.93 -82.68 -94.54
C GLN A 90 -110.95 -83.51 -95.41
N GLN A 91 -110.27 -82.87 -96.38
CA GLN A 91 -108.97 -83.34 -96.87
C GLN A 91 -107.92 -82.22 -97.12
N PRO A 92 -108.22 -81.06 -97.75
CA PRO A 92 -107.19 -80.03 -98.01
C PRO A 92 -106.75 -79.25 -96.77
N GLU A 93 -107.46 -79.37 -95.65
CA GLU A 93 -107.10 -78.71 -94.38
C GLU A 93 -106.03 -79.47 -93.59
N ARG A 94 -105.88 -80.80 -93.79
CA ARG A 94 -104.99 -81.63 -92.95
C ARG A 94 -103.51 -81.28 -93.17
N SER A 95 -103.10 -81.16 -94.42
CA SER A 95 -101.73 -80.75 -94.78
C SER A 95 -101.40 -79.32 -94.31
N ARG A 96 -102.36 -78.39 -94.37
CA ARG A 96 -102.20 -77.03 -93.83
C ARG A 96 -102.12 -77.02 -92.29
N GLY A 97 -102.89 -77.88 -91.63
CA GLY A 97 -102.77 -78.11 -90.19
C GLY A 97 -101.40 -78.66 -89.81
N GLU A 98 -100.89 -79.63 -90.57
CA GLU A 98 -99.57 -80.24 -90.38
C GLU A 98 -98.42 -79.23 -90.58
N THR A 99 -98.46 -78.36 -91.60
CA THR A 99 -97.44 -77.30 -91.76
C THR A 99 -97.49 -76.28 -90.62
N VAL A 100 -98.67 -75.81 -90.23
CA VAL A 100 -98.81 -74.84 -89.11
C VAL A 100 -98.40 -75.46 -87.77
N LEU A 101 -98.64 -76.76 -87.56
CA LEU A 101 -98.13 -77.48 -86.39
C LEU A 101 -96.60 -77.63 -86.42
N GLY A 102 -95.99 -77.82 -87.59
CA GLY A 102 -94.54 -77.81 -87.79
C GLY A 102 -93.91 -76.44 -87.47
N GLU A 103 -94.49 -75.36 -87.98
CA GLU A 103 -94.07 -73.98 -87.70
C GLU A 103 -94.23 -73.63 -86.22
N LEU A 104 -95.35 -74.00 -85.59
CA LEU A 104 -95.56 -73.82 -84.15
C LEU A 104 -94.60 -74.67 -83.29
N ALA A 105 -94.19 -75.85 -83.78
CA ALA A 105 -93.17 -76.67 -83.12
C ALA A 105 -91.78 -76.01 -83.22
N ALA A 106 -91.41 -75.49 -84.38
CA ALA A 106 -90.17 -74.73 -84.59
C ALA A 106 -90.13 -73.48 -83.70
N LEU A 107 -91.14 -72.60 -83.79
CA LEU A 107 -91.24 -71.40 -82.94
C LEU A 107 -91.26 -71.72 -81.43
N ARG A 108 -91.77 -72.90 -81.03
CA ARG A 108 -91.72 -73.38 -79.64
C ARG A 108 -90.33 -73.92 -79.25
N MET A 109 -89.53 -74.41 -80.19
CA MET A 109 -88.12 -74.72 -79.96
C MET A 109 -87.28 -73.44 -79.90
N ASP A 110 -87.46 -72.51 -80.84
CA ASP A 110 -86.78 -71.20 -80.86
C ASP A 110 -87.08 -70.40 -79.59
N LEU A 111 -88.33 -70.38 -79.13
CA LEU A 111 -88.72 -69.75 -77.86
C LEU A 111 -88.12 -70.47 -76.64
N GLN A 112 -87.83 -71.77 -76.72
CA GLN A 112 -87.10 -72.49 -75.68
C GLN A 112 -85.59 -72.23 -75.74
N GLU A 113 -85.01 -72.10 -76.93
CA GLU A 113 -83.62 -71.69 -77.18
C GLU A 113 -83.39 -70.28 -76.62
N ALA A 114 -84.15 -69.29 -77.07
CA ALA A 114 -84.09 -67.92 -76.56
C ALA A 114 -84.35 -67.83 -75.03
N ARG A 115 -85.15 -68.74 -74.46
CA ARG A 115 -85.32 -68.86 -72.99
C ARG A 115 -84.12 -69.52 -72.30
N ARG A 116 -83.39 -70.44 -72.94
CA ARG A 116 -82.11 -70.99 -72.45
C ARG A 116 -81.02 -69.92 -72.53
N GLU A 117 -80.89 -69.24 -73.65
CA GLU A 117 -79.97 -68.11 -73.85
C GLU A 117 -80.23 -66.99 -72.84
N ALA A 118 -81.48 -66.53 -72.68
CA ALA A 118 -81.82 -65.50 -71.69
C ALA A 118 -81.54 -65.94 -70.24
N ARG A 119 -81.56 -67.25 -69.93
CA ARG A 119 -81.11 -67.78 -68.63
C ARG A 119 -79.59 -67.80 -68.53
N ALA A 120 -78.88 -68.26 -69.56
CA ALA A 120 -77.42 -68.27 -69.63
C ALA A 120 -76.83 -66.86 -69.56
N ALA A 121 -77.40 -65.89 -70.27
CA ALA A 121 -77.02 -64.48 -70.22
C ALA A 121 -77.25 -63.89 -68.81
N ARG A 122 -78.35 -64.22 -68.15
CA ARG A 122 -78.61 -63.82 -66.75
C ARG A 122 -77.66 -64.48 -65.75
N GLN A 123 -77.21 -65.71 -66.00
CA GLN A 123 -76.16 -66.38 -65.21
C GLN A 123 -74.81 -65.71 -65.45
N ALA A 124 -74.38 -65.55 -66.70
CA ALA A 124 -73.14 -64.87 -67.07
C ALA A 124 -73.06 -63.42 -66.52
N ALA A 125 -74.17 -62.69 -66.51
CA ALA A 125 -74.27 -61.36 -65.91
C ALA A 125 -74.13 -61.39 -64.36
N ARG A 126 -74.73 -62.38 -63.68
CA ARG A 126 -74.52 -62.61 -62.23
C ARG A 126 -73.07 -62.97 -61.93
N ASP A 127 -72.46 -63.83 -62.75
CA ASP A 127 -71.05 -64.23 -62.59
C ASP A 127 -70.08 -63.10 -62.93
N ALA A 128 -70.43 -62.21 -63.87
CA ALA A 128 -69.71 -60.97 -64.11
C ALA A 128 -69.81 -60.01 -62.92
N ALA A 129 -71.02 -59.81 -62.36
CA ALA A 129 -71.22 -58.99 -61.16
C ALA A 129 -70.48 -59.55 -59.93
N MET A 130 -70.49 -60.88 -59.72
CA MET A 130 -69.74 -61.53 -58.66
C MET A 130 -68.22 -61.44 -58.86
N ARG A 131 -67.72 -61.53 -60.10
CA ARG A 131 -66.31 -61.27 -60.42
C ARG A 131 -65.93 -59.80 -60.18
N HIS A 132 -66.81 -58.85 -60.52
CA HIS A 132 -66.61 -57.42 -60.22
C HIS A 132 -66.61 -57.15 -58.71
N TYR A 133 -67.55 -57.70 -57.95
CA TYR A 133 -67.60 -57.56 -56.49
C TYR A 133 -66.35 -58.16 -55.81
N ARG A 134 -65.90 -59.35 -56.24
CA ARG A 134 -64.65 -59.95 -55.74
C ARG A 134 -63.43 -59.04 -56.02
N ARG A 135 -63.32 -58.47 -57.23
CA ARG A 135 -62.28 -57.49 -57.57
C ARG A 135 -62.36 -56.23 -56.70
N LEU A 136 -63.56 -55.67 -56.50
CA LEU A 136 -63.76 -54.49 -55.65
C LEU A 136 -63.35 -54.76 -54.19
N VAL A 137 -63.62 -55.96 -53.67
CA VAL A 137 -63.19 -56.37 -52.32
C VAL A 137 -61.67 -56.56 -52.24
N THR A 138 -61.02 -57.11 -53.27
CA THR A 138 -59.54 -57.19 -53.28
C THR A 138 -58.88 -55.81 -53.39
N GLU A 139 -59.42 -54.89 -54.20
CA GLU A 139 -58.90 -53.52 -54.26
C GLU A 139 -59.14 -52.75 -52.95
N ARG A 140 -60.31 -52.88 -52.32
CA ARG A 140 -60.54 -52.29 -50.98
C ARG A 140 -59.57 -52.82 -49.93
N ARG A 141 -59.18 -54.11 -50.00
CA ARG A 141 -58.14 -54.68 -49.12
C ARG A 141 -56.76 -54.11 -49.43
N ARG A 142 -56.38 -53.99 -50.71
CA ARG A 142 -55.11 -53.36 -51.13
C ARG A 142 -54.99 -51.90 -50.71
N VAL A 143 -56.08 -51.12 -50.86
CA VAL A 143 -56.12 -49.72 -50.39
C VAL A 143 -56.02 -49.65 -48.86
N ALA A 144 -56.60 -50.61 -48.13
CA ALA A 144 -56.47 -50.66 -46.67
C ALA A 144 -55.04 -51.00 -46.20
N THR A 145 -54.34 -51.94 -46.85
CA THR A 145 -52.94 -52.24 -46.50
C THR A 145 -52.02 -51.08 -46.87
N LEU A 146 -52.16 -50.49 -48.07
CA LEU A 146 -51.41 -49.29 -48.48
C LEU A 146 -51.65 -48.11 -47.53
N ALA A 147 -52.87 -47.93 -47.00
CA ALA A 147 -53.15 -46.92 -45.99
C ALA A 147 -52.43 -47.21 -44.67
N GLN A 148 -52.41 -48.47 -44.21
CA GLN A 148 -51.67 -48.89 -43.02
C GLN A 148 -50.15 -48.70 -43.19
N GLU A 149 -49.60 -49.08 -44.34
CA GLU A 149 -48.19 -48.88 -44.71
C GLU A 149 -47.82 -47.39 -44.74
N LEU A 150 -48.66 -46.53 -45.33
CA LEU A 150 -48.47 -45.07 -45.30
C LEU A 150 -48.58 -44.48 -43.89
N HIS A 151 -49.42 -45.04 -43.01
CA HIS A 151 -49.49 -44.63 -41.61
C HIS A 151 -48.25 -45.07 -40.81
N ALA A 152 -47.74 -46.28 -41.04
CA ALA A 152 -46.49 -46.77 -40.45
C ALA A 152 -45.30 -45.90 -40.90
N ALA A 153 -45.10 -45.72 -42.21
CA ALA A 153 -44.02 -44.90 -42.74
C ALA A 153 -44.05 -43.44 -42.23
N ARG A 154 -45.25 -42.87 -42.00
CA ARG A 154 -45.40 -41.55 -41.36
C ARG A 154 -45.00 -41.56 -39.88
N ALA A 155 -45.27 -42.63 -39.15
CA ALA A 155 -44.82 -42.80 -37.77
C ALA A 155 -43.29 -42.98 -37.69
N ASP A 156 -42.70 -43.76 -38.60
CA ASP A 156 -41.25 -43.98 -38.68
C ASP A 156 -40.50 -42.69 -39.02
N VAL A 157 -40.98 -41.90 -39.99
CA VAL A 157 -40.45 -40.56 -40.29
C VAL A 157 -40.61 -39.61 -39.08
N GLY A 158 -41.69 -39.75 -38.31
CA GLY A 158 -41.86 -39.04 -37.04
C GLY A 158 -40.82 -39.42 -35.99
N ALA A 159 -40.57 -40.72 -35.80
CA ALA A 159 -39.57 -41.25 -34.87
C ALA A 159 -38.14 -40.84 -35.26
N LEU A 160 -37.79 -40.97 -36.55
CA LEU A 160 -36.49 -40.52 -37.09
C LEU A 160 -36.28 -39.02 -36.90
N LYS A 161 -37.33 -38.19 -37.07
CA LYS A 161 -37.26 -36.75 -36.80
C LYS A 161 -36.98 -36.45 -35.32
N ILE A 162 -37.60 -37.19 -34.40
CA ILE A 162 -37.36 -37.05 -32.95
C ILE A 162 -35.93 -37.49 -32.60
N GLN A 163 -35.45 -38.61 -33.16
CA GLN A 163 -34.07 -39.08 -32.96
C GLN A 163 -33.05 -38.05 -33.49
N LEU A 164 -33.27 -37.48 -34.68
CA LEU A 164 -32.40 -36.45 -35.24
C LEU A 164 -32.41 -35.17 -34.39
N GLN A 165 -33.56 -34.78 -33.81
CA GLN A 165 -33.63 -33.67 -32.86
C GLN A 165 -32.89 -33.96 -31.55
N GLN A 166 -32.95 -35.20 -31.04
CA GLN A 166 -32.20 -35.62 -29.86
C GLN A 166 -30.68 -35.66 -30.13
N GLN A 167 -30.25 -36.17 -31.29
CA GLN A 167 -28.85 -36.15 -31.72
C GLN A 167 -28.33 -34.71 -31.92
N ALA A 168 -29.10 -33.84 -32.57
CA ALA A 168 -28.76 -32.44 -32.74
C ALA A 168 -28.72 -31.66 -31.41
N LYS A 169 -29.52 -32.04 -30.42
CA LYS A 169 -29.39 -31.51 -29.06
C LYS A 169 -28.13 -32.04 -28.38
N ALA A 170 -27.90 -33.35 -28.39
CA ALA A 170 -26.72 -33.96 -27.77
C ALA A 170 -25.41 -33.41 -28.36
N ALA A 171 -25.36 -33.15 -29.67
CA ALA A 171 -24.22 -32.51 -30.32
C ALA A 171 -23.94 -31.10 -29.74
N ARG A 172 -24.97 -30.27 -29.56
CA ARG A 172 -24.84 -28.94 -28.93
C ARG A 172 -24.49 -29.00 -27.46
N ASP A 173 -25.08 -29.95 -26.73
CA ASP A 173 -24.76 -30.19 -25.32
C ASP A 173 -23.28 -30.61 -25.16
N TRP A 174 -22.73 -31.38 -26.13
CA TRP A 174 -21.29 -31.70 -26.22
C TRP A 174 -20.43 -30.51 -26.64
N GLU A 175 -20.84 -29.72 -27.63
CA GLU A 175 -20.12 -28.51 -28.07
C GLU A 175 -19.99 -27.49 -26.93
N ALA A 176 -21.06 -27.30 -26.15
CA ALA A 176 -21.06 -26.48 -24.93
C ALA A 176 -20.09 -27.04 -23.88
N ALA A 177 -20.15 -28.34 -23.57
CA ALA A 177 -19.22 -28.96 -22.62
C ALA A 177 -17.75 -28.89 -23.06
N VAL A 178 -17.47 -28.88 -24.37
CA VAL A 178 -16.13 -28.66 -24.93
C VAL A 178 -15.70 -27.19 -24.82
N ALA A 179 -16.62 -26.23 -25.00
CA ALA A 179 -16.36 -24.81 -24.77
C ALA A 179 -16.03 -24.56 -23.29
N ASP A 180 -16.88 -25.00 -22.36
CA ASP A 180 -16.68 -24.90 -20.90
C ASP A 180 -15.33 -25.51 -20.48
N ALA A 181 -14.99 -26.69 -21.02
CA ALA A 181 -13.71 -27.35 -20.74
C ALA A 181 -12.50 -26.58 -21.28
N ASN A 182 -12.65 -25.83 -22.38
CA ASN A 182 -11.59 -24.98 -22.92
C ASN A 182 -11.46 -23.65 -22.16
N GLU A 183 -12.58 -23.02 -21.77
CA GLU A 183 -12.55 -21.85 -20.87
C GLU A 183 -11.91 -22.19 -19.52
N ALA A 184 -12.24 -23.34 -18.93
CA ALA A 184 -11.61 -23.83 -17.70
C ALA A 184 -10.10 -24.10 -17.87
N ARG A 185 -9.67 -24.59 -19.05
CA ARG A 185 -8.24 -24.76 -19.39
C ARG A 185 -7.55 -23.40 -19.51
N GLU A 186 -8.17 -22.42 -20.15
CA GLU A 186 -7.65 -21.06 -20.27
C GLU A 186 -7.54 -20.36 -18.91
N ALA A 187 -8.59 -20.41 -18.09
CA ALA A 187 -8.58 -19.86 -16.73
C ALA A 187 -7.43 -20.48 -15.91
N ALA A 188 -7.29 -21.81 -15.94
CA ALA A 188 -6.19 -22.50 -15.29
C ALA A 188 -4.82 -22.22 -15.93
N ALA A 189 -4.74 -21.80 -17.19
CA ALA A 189 -3.48 -21.36 -17.82
C ALA A 189 -3.11 -19.93 -17.37
N ARG A 190 -4.09 -19.02 -17.30
CA ARG A 190 -3.95 -17.65 -16.76
C ARG A 190 -3.51 -17.69 -15.31
N GLU A 191 -4.15 -18.50 -14.47
CA GLU A 191 -3.71 -18.74 -13.08
C GLU A 191 -2.27 -19.27 -12.98
N ARG A 192 -1.86 -20.22 -13.84
CA ARG A 192 -0.47 -20.72 -13.85
C ARG A 192 0.51 -19.62 -14.25
N ALA A 193 0.16 -18.76 -15.21
CA ALA A 193 0.97 -17.61 -15.62
C ALA A 193 1.09 -16.57 -14.49
N GLU A 194 0.00 -16.25 -13.80
CA GLU A 194 0.01 -15.35 -12.64
C GLU A 194 0.85 -15.92 -11.48
N ARG A 195 0.65 -17.20 -11.13
CA ARG A 195 1.46 -17.90 -10.10
C ARG A 195 2.94 -17.93 -10.49
N ALA A 196 3.27 -18.09 -11.77
CA ALA A 196 4.65 -18.01 -12.27
C ALA A 196 5.22 -16.59 -12.20
N ALA A 197 4.45 -15.56 -12.57
CA ALA A 197 4.84 -14.16 -12.48
C ALA A 197 5.03 -13.71 -11.02
N LEU A 198 4.19 -14.15 -10.09
CA LEU A 198 4.35 -13.94 -8.66
C LEU A 198 5.61 -14.66 -8.13
N LYS A 199 5.86 -15.90 -8.54
CA LYS A 199 7.10 -16.63 -8.20
C LYS A 199 8.35 -15.91 -8.74
N ALA A 200 8.29 -15.34 -9.94
CA ALA A 200 9.38 -14.54 -10.49
C ALA A 200 9.61 -13.25 -9.70
N LYS A 201 8.55 -12.52 -9.32
CA LYS A 201 8.62 -11.33 -8.45
C LYS A 201 9.21 -11.65 -7.07
N LEU A 202 8.81 -12.77 -6.46
CA LEU A 202 9.39 -13.23 -5.18
C LEU A 202 10.88 -13.59 -5.30
N LEU A 203 11.30 -14.18 -6.43
CA LEU A 203 12.72 -14.45 -6.69
C LEU A 203 13.53 -13.16 -6.95
N ALA A 204 12.93 -12.14 -7.58
CA ALA A 204 13.55 -10.82 -7.74
C ALA A 204 13.72 -10.12 -6.38
N ALA A 205 12.64 -10.00 -5.60
CA ALA A 205 12.68 -9.42 -4.26
C ALA A 205 13.67 -10.13 -3.32
N ARG A 206 13.82 -11.46 -3.45
CA ARG A 206 14.86 -12.19 -2.70
C ARG A 206 16.28 -11.77 -3.11
N LYS A 207 16.57 -11.61 -4.41
CA LYS A 207 17.87 -11.10 -4.88
C LYS A 207 18.13 -9.68 -4.39
N GLU A 208 17.11 -8.83 -4.34
CA GLU A 208 17.21 -7.48 -3.77
C GLU A 208 17.54 -7.51 -2.28
N ILE A 209 16.90 -8.39 -1.50
CA ILE A 209 17.22 -8.60 -0.07
C ILE A 209 18.66 -9.11 0.11
N ASP A 210 19.10 -10.08 -0.70
CA ASP A 210 20.48 -10.60 -0.64
C ASP A 210 21.52 -9.54 -1.08
N ALA A 211 21.17 -8.65 -2.02
CA ALA A 211 21.99 -7.49 -2.41
C ALA A 211 22.06 -6.42 -1.30
N ILE A 212 20.93 -6.08 -0.67
CA ILE A 212 20.87 -5.18 0.49
C ILE A 212 21.70 -5.75 1.66
N LYS A 213 21.59 -7.06 1.92
CA LYS A 213 22.34 -7.74 2.99
C LYS A 213 23.84 -7.74 2.74
N SER A 214 24.28 -8.02 1.51
CA SER A 214 25.70 -7.98 1.15
C SER A 214 26.25 -6.55 1.13
N GLY A 215 25.49 -5.56 0.65
CA GLY A 215 25.82 -4.14 0.76
C GLY A 215 25.95 -3.66 2.21
N ALA A 216 25.02 -4.06 3.09
CA ALA A 216 25.09 -3.75 4.52
C ALA A 216 26.30 -4.40 5.22
N LEU A 217 26.67 -5.63 4.84
CA LEU A 217 27.89 -6.29 5.34
C LEU A 217 29.17 -5.59 4.85
N LEU A 218 29.21 -5.09 3.62
CA LEU A 218 30.34 -4.31 3.11
C LEU A 218 30.45 -2.95 3.80
N ALA A 219 29.32 -2.22 3.96
CA ALA A 219 29.29 -0.97 4.71
C ALA A 219 29.65 -1.15 6.19
N GLY A 220 29.24 -2.28 6.79
CA GLY A 220 29.67 -2.68 8.14
C GLY A 220 31.18 -2.88 8.24
N ARG A 221 31.78 -3.65 7.32
CA ARG A 221 33.23 -3.85 7.24
C ARG A 221 34.00 -2.55 6.98
N GLN A 222 33.48 -1.65 6.15
CA GLN A 222 34.09 -0.34 5.89
C GLN A 222 34.09 0.55 7.14
N ARG A 223 32.99 0.58 7.89
CA ARG A 223 32.92 1.28 9.19
C ARG A 223 33.81 0.63 10.25
N GLU A 224 33.91 -0.70 10.26
CA GLU A 224 34.82 -1.40 11.16
C GLU A 224 36.28 -1.10 10.82
N ALA A 225 36.64 -1.01 9.54
CA ALA A 225 37.96 -0.58 9.08
C ALA A 225 38.25 0.88 9.50
N SER A 226 37.36 1.84 9.21
CA SER A 226 37.58 3.24 9.60
C SER A 226 37.70 3.40 11.12
N LEU A 227 36.88 2.70 11.91
CA LEU A 227 37.00 2.69 13.37
C LEU A 227 38.31 2.05 13.86
N ARG A 228 38.85 1.03 13.17
CA ARG A 228 40.17 0.46 13.48
C ARG A 228 41.28 1.46 13.16
N ASP A 229 41.18 2.18 12.05
CA ASP A 229 42.16 3.20 11.64
C ASP A 229 42.13 4.42 12.57
N GLU A 230 40.93 4.88 12.96
CA GLU A 230 40.72 5.92 13.99
C GLU A 230 41.30 5.49 15.34
N LEU A 231 41.03 4.25 15.78
CA LEU A 231 41.60 3.70 17.02
C LEU A 231 43.13 3.54 16.95
N ALA A 232 43.69 3.23 15.78
CA ALA A 232 45.13 3.17 15.57
C ALA A 232 45.76 4.58 15.65
N ALA A 233 45.12 5.59 15.05
CA ALA A 233 45.55 6.98 15.13
C ALA A 233 45.48 7.52 16.58
N VAL A 234 44.39 7.22 17.32
CA VAL A 234 44.25 7.60 18.74
C VAL A 234 45.31 6.91 19.61
N ARG A 235 45.66 5.64 19.34
CA ARG A 235 46.76 4.95 20.02
C ARG A 235 48.11 5.60 19.72
N GLY A 236 48.42 5.86 18.46
CA GLY A 236 49.65 6.57 18.07
C GLY A 236 49.76 7.95 18.72
N GLY A 237 48.66 8.68 18.85
CA GLY A 237 48.61 9.95 19.60
C GLY A 237 48.84 9.78 21.10
N LEU A 238 48.28 8.74 21.72
CA LEU A 238 48.50 8.42 23.15
C LEU A 238 49.95 8.00 23.43
N ASP A 239 50.54 7.19 22.57
CA ASP A 239 51.94 6.75 22.73
C ASP A 239 52.93 7.90 22.44
N ALA A 240 52.62 8.79 21.48
CA ALA A 240 53.36 10.04 21.30
C ALA A 240 53.26 10.98 22.52
N MET A 241 52.07 11.10 23.14
CA MET A 241 51.90 11.86 24.39
C MET A 241 52.64 11.22 25.57
N ARG A 242 52.75 9.88 25.62
CA ARG A 242 53.57 9.18 26.62
C ARG A 242 55.05 9.50 26.46
N HIS A 243 55.59 9.37 25.25
CA HIS A 243 56.98 9.74 24.98
C HIS A 243 57.26 11.20 25.33
N ALA A 244 56.39 12.14 24.95
CA ALA A 244 56.53 13.54 25.34
C ALA A 244 56.44 13.78 26.87
N ALA A 245 55.68 12.98 27.61
CA ALA A 245 55.61 13.04 29.07
C ALA A 245 56.83 12.40 29.74
N ASP A 246 57.38 11.32 29.19
CA ASP A 246 58.64 10.70 29.64
C ASP A 246 59.83 11.63 29.38
N ASP A 247 59.88 12.29 28.22
CA ASP A 247 60.89 13.31 27.85
C ASP A 247 60.78 14.57 28.72
N ALA A 248 59.57 15.03 29.04
CA ALA A 248 59.38 16.08 30.03
C ALA A 248 59.83 15.62 31.44
N GLY A 249 59.64 14.33 31.74
CA GLY A 249 60.07 13.69 32.98
C GLY A 249 61.59 13.55 33.11
N THR A 250 62.33 13.31 32.02
CA THR A 250 63.81 13.32 32.02
C THR A 250 64.33 14.75 32.16
N GLN A 251 63.81 15.71 31.38
CA GLN A 251 64.17 17.12 31.49
C GLN A 251 63.93 17.69 32.90
N ALA A 252 62.81 17.33 33.55
CA ALA A 252 62.52 17.73 34.93
C ALA A 252 63.52 17.13 35.94
N ARG A 253 63.97 15.88 35.73
CA ARG A 253 65.00 15.24 36.58
C ARG A 253 66.38 15.87 36.38
N GLU A 254 66.73 16.22 35.14
CA GLU A 254 67.98 16.93 34.83
C GLU A 254 67.99 18.34 35.44
N ALA A 255 66.89 19.09 35.33
CA ALA A 255 66.72 20.38 35.98
C ALA A 255 66.83 20.28 37.52
N ALA A 256 66.19 19.28 38.13
CA ALA A 256 66.28 19.03 39.56
C ALA A 256 67.71 18.60 39.99
N ALA A 257 68.42 17.82 39.17
CA ALA A 257 69.81 17.45 39.43
C ALA A 257 70.76 18.65 39.34
N MET A 258 70.55 19.56 38.38
CA MET A 258 71.29 20.82 38.28
C MET A 258 71.01 21.74 39.47
N ALA A 259 69.75 21.86 39.91
CA ALA A 259 69.39 22.63 41.11
C ALA A 259 70.07 22.06 42.38
N ALA A 260 69.97 20.75 42.59
CA ALA A 260 70.62 20.08 43.74
C ALA A 260 72.16 20.19 43.69
N ALA A 261 72.77 20.26 42.50
CA ALA A 261 74.20 20.52 42.35
C ALA A 261 74.56 21.97 42.73
N GLN A 262 73.73 22.96 42.37
CA GLN A 262 73.89 24.36 42.79
C GLN A 262 73.73 24.53 44.30
N GLU A 263 72.72 23.90 44.92
CA GLU A 263 72.52 23.91 46.38
C GLU A 263 73.75 23.35 47.11
N ARG A 264 74.26 22.19 46.68
CA ARG A 264 75.49 21.60 47.23
C ARG A 264 76.72 22.50 47.04
N ALA A 265 76.83 23.23 45.93
CA ALA A 265 77.91 24.18 45.71
C ALA A 265 77.82 25.37 46.70
N LEU A 266 76.63 25.92 46.90
CA LEU A 266 76.38 26.99 47.86
C LEU A 266 76.58 26.54 49.32
N GLU A 267 76.16 25.32 49.67
CA GLU A 267 76.40 24.76 51.00
C GLU A 267 77.90 24.56 51.26
N ASN A 268 78.65 24.07 50.28
CA ASN A 268 80.12 23.96 50.38
C ASN A 268 80.80 25.33 50.53
N GLN A 269 80.27 26.39 49.91
CA GLN A 269 80.75 27.77 50.16
C GLN A 269 80.44 28.23 51.59
N ARG A 270 79.24 27.97 52.12
CA ARG A 270 78.88 28.27 53.52
C ARG A 270 79.80 27.54 54.51
N ARG A 271 79.98 26.22 54.34
CA ARG A 271 80.88 25.40 55.19
C ARG A 271 82.33 25.90 55.17
N ARG A 272 82.83 26.41 54.04
CA ARG A 272 84.15 27.07 53.96
C ARG A 272 84.17 28.39 54.73
N GLY A 273 83.13 29.21 54.61
CA GLY A 273 82.98 30.44 55.40
C GLY A 273 82.93 30.18 56.91
N GLU A 274 82.22 29.14 57.34
CA GLU A 274 82.20 28.69 58.74
C GLU A 274 83.56 28.18 59.22
N GLY A 275 84.30 27.44 58.39
CA GLY A 275 85.68 27.01 58.71
C GLY A 275 86.59 28.22 58.98
N LEU A 276 86.62 29.18 58.05
CA LEU A 276 87.38 30.43 58.18
C LEU A 276 86.95 31.27 59.40
N ALA A 277 85.66 31.22 59.79
CA ALA A 277 85.18 31.88 60.99
C ALA A 277 85.71 31.21 62.27
N ARG A 278 85.69 29.87 62.34
CA ARG A 278 86.24 29.09 63.47
C ARG A 278 87.75 29.24 63.59
N GLU A 279 88.48 29.30 62.47
CA GLU A 279 89.92 29.57 62.45
C GLU A 279 90.26 30.96 63.03
N ARG A 280 89.46 31.99 62.68
CA ARG A 280 89.59 33.34 63.28
C ARG A 280 89.30 33.34 64.78
N GLU A 281 88.26 32.63 65.21
CA GLU A 281 87.87 32.51 66.62
C GLU A 281 88.96 31.78 67.45
N LEU A 282 89.59 30.75 66.89
CA LEU A 282 90.73 30.06 67.52
C LEU A 282 91.96 30.97 67.62
N ALA A 283 92.30 31.70 66.56
CA ALA A 283 93.40 32.67 66.58
C ALA A 283 93.19 33.79 67.62
N GLN A 284 91.95 34.27 67.79
CA GLN A 284 91.60 35.23 68.85
C GLN A 284 91.82 34.64 70.25
N ARG A 285 91.35 33.41 70.52
CA ARG A 285 91.59 32.71 71.80
C ARG A 285 93.07 32.46 72.10
N GLU A 286 93.90 32.28 71.07
CA GLU A 286 95.34 32.11 71.25
C GLU A 286 96.03 33.43 71.63
N ILE A 287 95.62 34.55 71.01
CA ILE A 287 96.06 35.90 71.42
C ILE A 287 95.67 36.18 72.88
N GLU A 288 94.43 35.88 73.28
CA GLU A 288 93.97 36.00 74.68
C GLU A 288 94.81 35.16 75.65
N ARG A 289 95.12 33.89 75.30
CA ARG A 289 95.99 33.03 76.11
C ARG A 289 97.39 33.62 76.32
N LEU A 290 97.99 34.20 75.28
CA LEU A 290 99.31 34.84 75.37
C LEU A 290 99.29 36.09 76.25
N GLN A 291 98.21 36.88 76.20
CA GLN A 291 97.99 38.02 77.11
C GLN A 291 97.79 37.56 78.56
N ILE A 292 97.02 36.49 78.81
CA ILE A 292 96.83 35.93 80.15
C ILE A 292 98.16 35.41 80.73
N LYS A 293 98.97 34.70 79.92
CA LYS A 293 100.26 34.15 80.35
C LYS A 293 101.24 35.26 80.75
N THR A 294 101.43 36.27 79.91
CA THR A 294 102.33 37.41 80.19
C THR A 294 101.85 38.21 81.41
N ALA A 295 100.53 38.43 81.56
CA ALA A 295 99.95 39.03 82.76
C ALA A 295 100.06 38.14 84.02
N GLY A 296 100.28 36.83 83.88
CA GLY A 296 100.60 35.91 84.96
C GLY A 296 102.04 36.03 85.43
N GLU A 297 102.99 36.07 84.49
CA GLU A 297 104.44 36.21 84.76
C GLU A 297 104.81 37.55 85.43
N ILE A 298 104.08 38.63 85.11
CA ILE A 298 104.19 39.91 85.83
C ILE A 298 103.66 39.79 87.27
N ARG A 299 102.53 39.09 87.47
CA ARG A 299 101.91 38.92 88.79
C ARG A 299 102.70 37.98 89.71
N SER A 300 103.35 36.95 89.20
CA SER A 300 104.18 36.04 90.01
C SER A 300 105.43 36.75 90.57
N LYS A 301 106.11 37.59 89.77
CA LYS A 301 107.20 38.46 90.26
C LYS A 301 106.73 39.42 91.36
N ALA A 302 105.56 40.04 91.21
CA ALA A 302 105.02 40.93 92.24
C ALA A 302 104.58 40.18 93.52
N ALA A 303 104.14 38.93 93.40
CA ALA A 303 103.78 38.10 94.55
C ALA A 303 105.01 37.62 95.34
N ALA A 304 106.10 37.26 94.65
CA ALA A 304 107.34 36.82 95.29
C ALA A 304 107.93 37.87 96.24
N LEU A 305 107.90 39.15 95.85
CA LEU A 305 108.33 40.27 96.70
C LEU A 305 107.46 40.38 97.97
N ARG A 306 106.12 40.34 97.84
CA ARG A 306 105.21 40.44 98.99
C ARG A 306 105.28 39.24 99.95
N ALA A 307 105.65 38.07 99.45
CA ALA A 307 105.80 36.86 100.26
C ALA A 307 107.01 36.93 101.21
N HIS A 308 108.06 37.67 100.83
CA HIS A 308 109.21 37.95 101.68
C HIS A 308 108.79 38.77 102.90
N ASP A 309 108.18 39.94 102.66
CA ASP A 309 107.80 40.90 103.71
C ASP A 309 106.73 40.34 104.66
N ALA A 310 105.82 39.50 104.14
CA ALA A 310 104.80 38.84 104.95
C ALA A 310 105.37 37.81 105.95
N ALA A 311 106.46 37.12 105.59
CA ALA A 311 107.04 36.05 106.40
C ALA A 311 107.51 36.56 107.77
N GLU A 312 108.21 37.70 107.80
CA GLU A 312 108.74 38.32 109.03
C GLU A 312 107.64 38.62 110.05
N THR A 313 106.47 39.09 109.60
CA THR A 313 105.36 39.44 110.50
C THR A 313 104.70 38.22 111.15
N SER A 314 104.58 37.11 110.41
CA SER A 314 103.75 35.96 110.80
C SER A 314 104.27 35.20 112.04
N LEU A 315 105.59 35.17 112.23
CA LEU A 315 106.27 34.53 113.37
C LEU A 315 105.88 35.12 114.74
N THR A 316 105.37 36.36 114.76
CA THR A 316 105.04 37.06 116.02
C THR A 316 103.69 36.67 116.63
N ASN A 317 102.70 36.28 115.81
CA ASN A 317 101.30 36.16 116.24
C ASN A 317 100.86 34.76 116.66
N ALA A 318 101.48 33.69 116.16
CA ALA A 318 100.98 32.32 116.31
C ALA A 318 100.94 31.79 117.77
N ARG A 319 101.60 32.46 118.72
CA ARG A 319 101.76 32.02 120.13
C ARG A 319 100.56 32.31 121.06
N ARG A 320 99.36 32.64 120.55
CA ARG A 320 98.27 33.26 121.35
C ARG A 320 96.87 32.61 121.33
N VAL A 321 96.55 31.67 120.44
CA VAL A 321 95.14 31.42 120.04
C VAL A 321 94.59 30.02 120.40
N LEU A 322 95.42 29.05 120.78
CA LEU A 322 95.01 27.62 120.80
C LEU A 322 94.22 27.14 122.03
N ASP A 323 93.92 28.00 123.01
CA ASP A 323 93.45 27.57 124.33
C ASP A 323 91.90 27.51 124.53
N ASP A 324 91.09 28.17 123.68
CA ASP A 324 89.69 28.52 124.04
C ASP A 324 88.57 27.52 123.63
N GLU A 325 88.59 26.95 122.42
CA GLU A 325 87.38 26.46 121.70
C GLU A 325 86.61 25.24 122.30
N ARG A 326 87.14 24.56 123.31
CA ARG A 326 86.92 23.10 123.51
C ARG A 326 85.56 22.60 124.09
N ARG A 327 84.48 23.40 124.20
CA ARG A 327 83.49 23.18 125.31
C ARG A 327 81.96 23.01 125.09
N LYS A 328 81.31 23.23 123.93
CA LYS A 328 79.85 23.62 123.95
C LYS A 328 78.70 22.72 123.44
N LEU A 329 78.83 21.84 122.44
CA LEU A 329 77.64 21.36 121.68
C LEU A 329 77.38 19.83 121.80
N ALA A 330 76.41 19.41 122.64
CA ALA A 330 76.16 17.98 122.91
C ALA A 330 74.74 17.59 123.42
N ALA A 331 73.66 18.28 123.04
CA ALA A 331 72.28 17.94 123.47
C ALA A 331 71.25 18.11 122.34
N GLN A 332 70.09 17.45 122.46
CA GLN A 332 68.87 17.85 121.73
C GLN A 332 67.80 16.74 121.55
N GLU A 333 67.28 16.59 120.32
CA GLU A 333 65.83 16.46 120.06
C GLU A 333 65.38 15.08 119.52
N ARG A 334 64.22 14.53 119.95
CA ARG A 334 63.85 13.12 119.66
C ARG A 334 62.37 12.66 119.62
N GLU A 335 61.35 13.50 119.84
CA GLU A 335 60.06 13.00 120.40
C GLU A 335 58.84 12.72 119.47
N LEU A 336 58.76 13.23 118.23
CA LEU A 336 57.47 13.39 117.51
C LEU A 336 56.85 12.13 116.81
N ALA A 337 56.73 10.99 117.50
CA ALA A 337 56.55 9.68 116.83
C ALA A 337 55.18 8.95 116.85
N LEU A 338 54.15 9.38 117.61
CA LEU A 338 53.20 8.40 118.21
C LEU A 338 51.72 8.24 117.72
N LEU A 339 51.12 9.13 116.92
CA LEU A 339 49.63 9.31 116.91
C LEU A 339 48.83 8.96 115.62
N ARG A 340 49.11 7.86 114.90
CA ARG A 340 48.44 7.54 113.60
C ARG A 340 47.66 6.21 113.50
N GLN A 341 47.13 5.69 114.61
CA GLN A 341 46.53 4.35 114.70
C GLN A 341 45.01 4.38 114.99
N SER A 342 44.13 4.05 114.03
CA SER A 342 42.67 3.88 114.31
C SER A 342 41.79 3.14 113.27
N ALA A 343 42.05 3.25 111.96
CA ALA A 343 41.04 2.95 110.91
C ALA A 343 40.87 1.45 110.51
N LEU A 344 40.50 0.55 111.43
CA LEU A 344 40.72 -0.91 111.24
C LEU A 344 39.53 -1.88 111.46
N GLN A 345 38.27 -1.43 111.54
CA GLN A 345 37.23 -2.20 112.28
C GLN A 345 35.98 -2.77 111.57
N ALA A 346 35.88 -2.82 110.24
CA ALA A 346 34.87 -3.64 109.53
C ALA A 346 35.34 -4.00 108.11
N ARG A 347 35.50 -5.26 107.67
CA ARG A 347 35.31 -6.61 108.25
C ARG A 347 33.88 -7.13 108.43
N ALA A 348 33.64 -8.31 107.82
CA ALA A 348 32.56 -9.30 108.02
C ALA A 348 31.11 -8.86 107.76
N GLU A 349 30.46 -9.44 106.74
CA GLU A 349 29.67 -10.67 106.92
C GLU A 349 29.26 -11.35 105.58
N LEU A 350 28.75 -12.59 105.70
CA LEU A 350 28.05 -13.42 104.71
C LEU A 350 28.71 -13.73 103.34
N GLN A 351 29.57 -14.76 103.34
CA GLN A 351 29.58 -15.78 102.28
C GLN A 351 28.73 -17.01 102.68
N ALA A 352 28.43 -17.86 101.69
CA ALA A 352 28.29 -19.31 101.79
C ALA A 352 27.05 -19.97 102.45
N ALA A 353 26.05 -20.28 101.61
CA ALA A 353 25.15 -21.44 101.75
C ALA A 353 24.71 -21.89 100.33
N LYS A 354 25.56 -22.55 99.52
CA LYS A 354 25.98 -23.98 99.54
C LYS A 354 24.90 -24.97 99.07
N GLN A 355 25.32 -25.89 98.20
CA GLN A 355 24.54 -26.99 97.62
C GLN A 355 24.61 -28.27 98.49
N ALA A 356 23.83 -29.29 98.08
CA ALA A 356 23.86 -30.72 98.48
C ALA A 356 23.11 -31.13 99.76
N ALA A 357 21.97 -31.82 99.56
CA ALA A 357 21.25 -32.82 100.39
C ALA A 357 19.76 -32.81 99.94
N GLU A 358 19.29 -33.59 98.96
CA GLU A 358 19.14 -35.06 98.85
C GLU A 358 17.90 -35.68 99.56
N VAL A 359 17.05 -36.30 98.73
CA VAL A 359 16.24 -37.52 98.95
C VAL A 359 15.23 -37.57 100.12
N ALA A 360 13.95 -37.34 99.80
CA ALA A 360 12.78 -38.07 100.34
C ALA A 360 11.56 -37.95 99.40
N ALA A 361 10.61 -38.91 99.48
CA ALA A 361 9.31 -38.97 98.77
C ALA A 361 9.34 -38.78 97.22
N ARG A 362 9.36 -39.80 96.34
CA ARG A 362 8.56 -41.06 96.16
C ARG A 362 7.17 -40.88 95.51
N GLU A 363 6.84 -41.89 94.69
CA GLU A 363 5.53 -42.32 94.16
C GLU A 363 5.02 -41.77 92.80
N ARG A 364 4.55 -42.74 91.98
CA ARG A 364 3.56 -42.67 90.87
C ARG A 364 3.88 -41.85 89.62
N ALA A 365 4.28 -42.55 88.53
CA ALA A 365 3.55 -42.60 87.23
C ALA A 365 4.47 -43.04 86.05
N ALA A 366 5.03 -44.25 86.05
CA ALA A 366 5.98 -44.69 85.00
C ALA A 366 6.08 -46.22 84.77
N LEU A 367 5.00 -47.01 84.91
CA LEU A 367 5.01 -48.47 84.70
C LEU A 367 3.66 -48.99 84.16
N GLU A 368 3.41 -48.91 82.84
CA GLU A 368 2.08 -49.25 82.28
C GLU A 368 2.08 -50.04 80.94
N GLU A 369 3.18 -50.70 80.54
CA GLU A 369 3.25 -51.32 79.18
C GLU A 369 3.67 -52.80 79.07
N LYS A 370 3.86 -53.56 80.17
CA LYS A 370 4.41 -54.95 80.09
C LYS A 370 3.74 -56.00 80.99
N LEU A 371 2.42 -56.16 80.89
CA LEU A 371 1.66 -57.28 81.50
C LEU A 371 0.59 -57.84 80.54
N LEU A 372 0.95 -58.73 79.61
CA LEU A 372 0.02 -59.23 78.59
C LEU A 372 0.28 -60.69 78.10
N ALA A 373 0.75 -61.58 78.99
CA ALA A 373 1.34 -62.86 78.58
C ALA A 373 0.81 -64.17 79.23
N ALA A 374 -0.13 -64.14 80.18
CA ALA A 374 -0.52 -65.35 80.93
C ALA A 374 -2.01 -65.39 81.33
N HIS A 375 -2.84 -66.10 80.54
CA HIS A 375 -4.19 -66.59 80.89
C HIS A 375 -4.56 -67.72 79.89
N LYS A 376 -4.05 -68.95 80.10
CA LYS A 376 -4.03 -69.98 79.03
C LYS A 376 -4.55 -71.39 79.38
N GLU A 377 -5.06 -71.63 80.59
CA GLU A 377 -5.17 -73.00 81.14
C GLU A 377 -6.58 -73.42 81.62
N ILE A 378 -7.67 -72.82 81.13
CA ILE A 378 -9.05 -73.15 81.57
C ILE A 378 -9.82 -74.08 80.61
N ASP A 379 -9.42 -74.21 79.33
CA ASP A 379 -10.21 -74.89 78.27
C ASP A 379 -10.19 -76.44 78.27
N ALA A 380 -9.58 -77.10 79.25
CA ALA A 380 -9.20 -78.52 79.11
C ALA A 380 -10.34 -79.56 79.27
N ILE A 381 -11.33 -79.32 80.14
CA ILE A 381 -12.06 -80.41 80.85
C ILE A 381 -13.29 -80.98 80.10
N LYS A 382 -13.84 -80.31 79.08
CA LYS A 382 -15.26 -80.47 78.68
C LYS A 382 -15.60 -81.50 77.57
N ARG A 383 -14.93 -82.67 77.47
CA ARG A 383 -15.00 -83.56 76.27
C ARG A 383 -15.43 -85.04 76.46
N GLY A 384 -16.35 -85.33 77.38
CA GLY A 384 -16.75 -86.71 77.76
C GLY A 384 -17.68 -87.50 76.81
N SER A 385 -19.00 -87.33 76.94
CA SER A 385 -19.94 -88.47 77.01
C SER A 385 -20.98 -88.67 75.87
N LEU A 386 -20.70 -88.28 74.62
CA LEU A 386 -21.69 -88.27 73.53
C LEU A 386 -21.45 -89.27 72.37
N LEU A 387 -22.01 -90.49 72.45
CA LEU A 387 -21.97 -91.47 71.34
C LEU A 387 -23.28 -92.22 70.97
N ALA A 388 -24.16 -92.59 71.90
CA ALA A 388 -25.24 -93.54 71.60
C ALA A 388 -26.40 -92.98 70.73
N GLY A 389 -26.84 -91.74 70.94
CA GLY A 389 -28.01 -91.17 70.24
C GLY A 389 -27.81 -90.92 68.74
N ARG A 390 -26.57 -91.01 68.25
CA ARG A 390 -26.16 -90.52 66.93
C ARG A 390 -26.91 -91.19 65.77
N GLN A 391 -26.98 -92.51 65.67
CA GLN A 391 -27.32 -93.18 64.40
C GLN A 391 -28.73 -92.88 63.83
N ARG A 392 -29.74 -92.66 64.69
CA ARG A 392 -31.08 -92.22 64.23
C ARG A 392 -31.10 -90.73 63.91
N GLU A 393 -30.41 -89.92 64.70
CA GLU A 393 -30.24 -88.49 64.44
C GLU A 393 -29.50 -88.25 63.12
N ASP A 394 -28.40 -88.97 62.86
CA ASP A 394 -27.54 -88.86 61.68
C ASP A 394 -28.29 -89.15 60.37
N SER A 395 -29.33 -89.97 60.39
CA SER A 395 -30.13 -90.28 59.20
C SER A 395 -31.11 -89.16 58.86
N LEU A 396 -31.78 -88.58 59.87
CA LEU A 396 -32.60 -87.37 59.68
C LEU A 396 -31.75 -86.12 59.42
N ARG A 397 -30.59 -86.00 60.08
CA ARG A 397 -29.57 -84.97 59.80
C ARG A 397 -29.07 -85.07 58.37
N ARG A 398 -28.82 -86.27 57.81
CA ARG A 398 -28.42 -86.44 56.40
C ARG A 398 -29.53 -86.02 55.44
N GLY A 399 -30.79 -86.40 55.68
CA GLY A 399 -31.92 -85.93 54.87
C GLY A 399 -32.11 -84.41 54.91
N LEU A 400 -32.07 -83.82 56.11
CA LEU A 400 -32.17 -82.36 56.28
C LEU A 400 -30.92 -81.60 55.79
N ALA A 401 -29.73 -82.21 55.84
CA ALA A 401 -28.51 -81.62 55.30
C ALA A 401 -28.46 -81.68 53.77
N ALA A 402 -29.04 -82.71 53.14
CA ALA A 402 -29.24 -82.75 51.69
C ALA A 402 -30.20 -81.63 51.26
N ALA A 403 -31.41 -81.59 51.83
CA ALA A 403 -32.40 -80.55 51.49
C ALA A 403 -31.92 -79.11 51.82
N ARG A 404 -31.12 -78.93 52.88
CA ARG A 404 -30.44 -77.64 53.16
C ARG A 404 -29.31 -77.37 52.18
N GLY A 405 -28.54 -78.39 51.77
CA GLY A 405 -27.51 -78.28 50.74
C GLY A 405 -28.08 -77.85 49.39
N ASP A 406 -29.23 -78.41 49.00
CA ASP A 406 -29.95 -78.02 47.79
C ASP A 406 -30.46 -76.58 47.87
N LEU A 407 -31.05 -76.18 49.02
CA LEU A 407 -31.48 -74.79 49.26
C LEU A 407 -30.32 -73.81 49.32
N ASP A 408 -29.20 -74.16 49.95
CA ASP A 408 -27.98 -73.34 49.98
C ASP A 408 -27.31 -73.28 48.59
N ALA A 409 -27.40 -74.33 47.78
CA ALA A 409 -26.94 -74.33 46.39
C ALA A 409 -27.82 -73.45 45.50
N MET A 410 -29.15 -73.55 45.60
CA MET A 410 -30.09 -72.65 44.91
C MET A 410 -29.90 -71.20 45.36
N ARG A 411 -29.68 -70.97 46.67
CA ARG A 411 -29.40 -69.64 47.20
C ARG A 411 -28.08 -69.09 46.68
N ARG A 412 -27.00 -69.88 46.66
CA ARG A 412 -25.72 -69.46 46.04
C ARG A 412 -25.89 -69.16 44.56
N ALA A 413 -26.62 -69.98 43.81
CA ALA A 413 -26.92 -69.71 42.40
C ALA A 413 -27.73 -68.40 42.22
N ALA A 414 -28.67 -68.10 43.12
CA ALA A 414 -29.43 -66.85 43.10
C ALA A 414 -28.57 -65.63 43.53
N ASP A 415 -27.71 -65.77 44.53
CA ASP A 415 -26.77 -64.74 44.98
C ASP A 415 -25.67 -64.49 43.92
N GLU A 416 -25.22 -65.53 43.21
CA GLU A 416 -24.29 -65.44 42.07
C GLU A 416 -24.96 -64.80 40.84
N ALA A 417 -26.18 -65.20 40.49
CA ALA A 417 -26.96 -64.54 39.44
C ALA A 417 -27.24 -63.07 39.79
N GLY A 418 -27.56 -62.78 41.05
CA GLY A 418 -27.69 -61.41 41.58
C GLY A 418 -26.39 -60.62 41.52
N ALA A 419 -25.25 -61.24 41.80
CA ALA A 419 -23.93 -60.63 41.67
C ALA A 419 -23.53 -60.40 40.20
N GLN A 420 -23.88 -61.31 39.28
CA GLN A 420 -23.71 -61.14 37.84
C GLN A 420 -24.58 -60.00 37.31
N ALA A 421 -25.86 -59.94 37.71
CA ALA A 421 -26.77 -58.84 37.35
C ALA A 421 -26.29 -57.49 37.89
N ARG A 422 -25.79 -57.43 39.14
CA ARG A 422 -25.18 -56.21 39.70
C ARG A 422 -23.90 -55.79 38.98
N LYS A 423 -23.04 -56.75 38.58
CA LYS A 423 -21.85 -56.48 37.75
C LYS A 423 -22.24 -55.95 36.38
N ALA A 424 -23.24 -56.54 35.71
CA ALA A 424 -23.75 -56.06 34.43
C ALA A 424 -24.34 -54.64 34.54
N ALA A 425 -25.13 -54.37 35.59
CA ALA A 425 -25.68 -53.04 35.85
C ALA A 425 -24.60 -51.99 36.16
N ALA A 426 -23.56 -52.35 36.92
CA ALA A 426 -22.41 -51.47 37.17
C ALA A 426 -21.65 -51.16 35.88
N MET A 427 -21.33 -52.17 35.07
CA MET A 427 -20.69 -52.01 33.77
C MET A 427 -21.52 -51.13 32.82
N ALA A 428 -22.85 -51.28 32.81
CA ALA A 428 -23.75 -50.44 32.02
C ALA A 428 -23.75 -48.97 32.51
N ALA A 429 -23.80 -48.74 33.83
CA ALA A 429 -23.74 -47.40 34.41
C ALA A 429 -22.38 -46.72 34.16
N ASP A 430 -21.28 -47.46 34.18
CA ASP A 430 -19.94 -46.94 33.88
C ASP A 430 -19.73 -46.70 32.38
N GLN A 431 -20.37 -47.49 31.50
CA GLN A 431 -20.47 -47.18 30.06
C GLN A 431 -21.30 -45.91 29.81
N GLU A 432 -22.44 -45.73 30.50
CA GLU A 432 -23.26 -44.53 30.39
C GLU A 432 -22.50 -43.29 30.85
N ARG A 433 -21.77 -43.36 31.98
CA ARG A 433 -20.88 -42.30 32.46
C ARG A 433 -19.73 -42.01 31.49
N ALA A 434 -19.14 -43.03 30.86
CA ALA A 434 -18.10 -42.84 29.86
C ALA A 434 -18.64 -42.07 28.64
N LEU A 435 -19.79 -42.48 28.10
CA LEU A 435 -20.47 -41.81 26.99
C LEU A 435 -20.94 -40.39 27.37
N GLU A 436 -21.36 -40.15 28.62
CA GLU A 436 -21.69 -38.79 29.07
C GLU A 436 -20.45 -37.91 29.17
N ASN A 437 -19.33 -38.43 29.66
CA ASN A 437 -18.05 -37.71 29.70
C ASN A 437 -17.52 -37.42 28.28
N GLU A 438 -17.66 -38.35 27.34
CA GLU A 438 -17.35 -38.12 25.92
C GLU A 438 -18.23 -37.02 25.32
N ARG A 439 -19.55 -37.03 25.60
CA ARG A 439 -20.47 -35.95 25.17
C ARG A 439 -20.08 -34.60 25.76
N ARG A 440 -19.83 -34.54 27.08
CA ARG A 440 -19.39 -33.31 27.77
C ARG A 440 -18.05 -32.78 27.22
N SER A 441 -17.13 -33.69 26.87
CA SER A 441 -15.85 -33.35 26.22
C SER A 441 -16.06 -32.81 24.80
N ALA A 442 -16.90 -33.46 23.98
CA ALA A 442 -17.26 -33.00 22.64
C ALA A 442 -17.99 -31.65 22.66
N GLU A 443 -18.87 -31.42 23.64
CA GLU A 443 -19.50 -30.11 23.87
C GLU A 443 -18.49 -29.03 24.29
N GLY A 444 -17.51 -29.37 25.14
CA GLY A 444 -16.39 -28.48 25.47
C GLY A 444 -15.63 -28.06 24.22
N LEU A 445 -15.15 -29.03 23.44
CA LEU A 445 -14.44 -28.80 22.18
C LEU A 445 -15.28 -28.02 21.15
N ALA A 446 -16.60 -28.20 21.12
CA ALA A 446 -17.50 -27.43 20.27
C ALA A 446 -17.62 -25.96 20.74
N ARG A 447 -17.70 -25.71 22.05
CA ARG A 447 -17.70 -24.36 22.63
C ARG A 447 -16.37 -23.65 22.41
N ASP A 448 -15.26 -24.34 22.63
CA ASP A 448 -13.90 -23.82 22.42
C ASP A 448 -13.66 -23.48 20.93
N ARG A 449 -14.10 -24.35 20.01
CA ARG A 449 -14.08 -24.07 18.56
C ARG A 449 -14.92 -22.84 18.20
N ALA A 450 -16.11 -22.69 18.76
CA ALA A 450 -16.96 -21.52 18.52
C ALA A 450 -16.35 -20.22 19.09
N MET A 451 -15.66 -20.29 20.24
CA MET A 451 -14.90 -19.17 20.81
C MET A 451 -13.71 -18.80 19.92
N ALA A 452 -12.91 -19.77 19.49
CA ALA A 452 -11.79 -19.55 18.57
C ALA A 452 -12.25 -18.93 17.23
N GLN A 453 -13.39 -19.34 16.69
CA GLN A 453 -13.98 -18.73 15.50
C GLN A 453 -14.34 -17.25 15.73
N ARG A 454 -15.00 -16.93 16.85
CA ARG A 454 -15.31 -15.54 17.25
C ARG A 454 -14.06 -14.69 17.46
N GLU A 455 -12.97 -15.27 17.99
CA GLU A 455 -11.70 -14.56 18.12
C GLU A 455 -11.03 -14.30 16.77
N VAL A 456 -11.08 -15.26 15.84
CA VAL A 456 -10.62 -15.05 14.45
C VAL A 456 -11.43 -13.95 13.76
N GLU A 457 -12.76 -13.94 13.88
CA GLU A 457 -13.61 -12.85 13.37
C GLU A 457 -13.28 -11.49 14.03
N ARG A 458 -13.02 -11.48 15.34
CA ARG A 458 -12.60 -10.28 16.08
C ARG A 458 -11.21 -9.77 15.65
N LEU A 459 -10.31 -10.67 15.24
CA LEU A 459 -9.00 -10.31 14.69
C LEU A 459 -9.11 -9.85 13.22
N GLN A 460 -9.96 -10.48 12.41
CA GLN A 460 -10.25 -10.06 11.04
C GLN A 460 -10.90 -8.68 10.98
N THR A 461 -11.88 -8.40 11.86
CA THR A 461 -12.50 -7.08 11.96
C THR A 461 -11.53 -6.00 12.47
N LYS A 462 -10.66 -6.31 13.43
CA LYS A 462 -9.55 -5.43 13.86
C LYS A 462 -8.56 -5.15 12.74
N THR A 463 -8.09 -6.16 12.02
CA THR A 463 -7.12 -6.00 10.93
C THR A 463 -7.74 -5.25 9.75
N ALA A 464 -8.99 -5.54 9.37
CA ALA A 464 -9.72 -4.75 8.38
C ALA A 464 -9.90 -3.27 8.83
N GLY A 465 -10.13 -3.03 10.13
CA GLY A 465 -10.14 -1.69 10.72
C GLY A 465 -8.79 -0.96 10.58
N ALA A 466 -7.69 -1.64 10.94
CA ALA A 466 -6.34 -1.09 10.83
C ALA A 466 -5.89 -0.88 9.37
N ILE A 467 -6.31 -1.75 8.44
CA ILE A 467 -6.09 -1.57 7.00
C ILE A 467 -6.85 -0.34 6.51
N ARG A 468 -8.12 -0.15 6.92
CA ARG A 468 -8.91 1.05 6.58
C ARG A 468 -8.30 2.33 7.15
N SER A 469 -7.87 2.35 8.42
CA SER A 469 -7.24 3.55 9.01
C SER A 469 -5.88 3.84 8.38
N LYS A 470 -5.05 2.83 8.09
CA LYS A 470 -3.80 3.01 7.35
C LYS A 470 -4.04 3.54 5.93
N ALA A 471 -5.06 3.04 5.23
CA ALA A 471 -5.44 3.55 3.90
C ALA A 471 -6.02 4.97 3.96
N ALA A 472 -6.67 5.38 5.06
CA ALA A 472 -7.10 6.77 5.26
C ALA A 472 -5.89 7.68 5.56
N ALA A 473 -4.96 7.25 6.42
CA ALA A 473 -3.75 8.00 6.74
C ALA A 473 -2.82 8.16 5.52
N LEU A 474 -2.71 7.15 4.67
CA LEU A 474 -2.00 7.26 3.39
C LEU A 474 -2.66 8.31 2.48
N ARG A 475 -3.98 8.22 2.21
CA ARG A 475 -4.67 9.25 1.40
C ARG A 475 -4.54 10.67 1.97
N ALA A 476 -4.54 10.82 3.29
CA ALA A 476 -4.33 12.11 3.94
C ALA A 476 -2.89 12.64 3.73
N ARG A 477 -1.89 11.74 3.75
CA ARG A 477 -0.50 12.06 3.38
C ARG A 477 -0.39 12.43 1.90
N ASP A 478 -0.97 11.62 1.00
CA ASP A 478 -0.91 11.84 -0.45
C ASP A 478 -1.54 13.21 -0.81
N ALA A 479 -2.66 13.58 -0.18
CA ALA A 479 -3.28 14.88 -0.32
C ALA A 479 -2.42 16.04 0.25
N ALA A 480 -1.71 15.81 1.36
CA ALA A 480 -0.77 16.80 1.91
C ALA A 480 0.48 16.98 1.03
N GLU A 481 1.02 15.91 0.44
CA GLU A 481 2.14 15.97 -0.51
C GLU A 481 1.75 16.67 -1.82
N ALA A 482 0.51 16.48 -2.29
CA ALA A 482 -0.05 17.26 -3.39
C ALA A 482 -0.16 18.76 -3.04
N ALA A 483 -0.74 19.09 -1.88
CA ALA A 483 -0.86 20.49 -1.43
C ALA A 483 0.50 21.18 -1.23
N LEU A 484 1.51 20.46 -0.72
CA LEU A 484 2.90 20.95 -0.62
C LEU A 484 3.57 21.13 -1.99
N SER A 485 3.26 20.27 -2.95
CA SER A 485 3.74 20.39 -4.34
C SER A 485 3.17 21.63 -5.02
N ASP A 486 1.87 21.90 -4.85
CA ASP A 486 1.23 23.10 -5.41
C ASP A 486 1.62 24.39 -4.68
N ALA A 487 1.82 24.35 -3.36
CA ALA A 487 2.43 25.46 -2.62
C ALA A 487 3.85 25.76 -3.13
N SER A 488 4.66 24.73 -3.41
CA SER A 488 6.01 24.89 -3.97
C SER A 488 5.97 25.50 -5.38
N ARG A 489 5.06 25.06 -6.25
CA ARG A 489 4.83 25.65 -7.59
C ARG A 489 4.43 27.12 -7.51
N LEU A 490 3.56 27.48 -6.57
CA LEU A 490 3.15 28.87 -6.34
C LEU A 490 4.32 29.74 -5.84
N LEU A 491 5.20 29.20 -4.99
CA LEU A 491 6.42 29.87 -4.56
C LEU A 491 7.43 30.04 -5.71
N ASP A 492 7.64 29.01 -6.54
CA ASP A 492 8.46 29.09 -7.75
C ASP A 492 7.94 30.15 -8.73
N GLU A 493 6.62 30.22 -8.94
CA GLU A 493 6.00 31.26 -9.75
C GLU A 493 6.23 32.66 -9.18
N LYS A 494 6.10 32.83 -7.86
CA LYS A 494 6.36 34.12 -7.18
C LYS A 494 7.84 34.49 -7.29
N GLY A 495 8.75 33.54 -7.14
CA GLY A 495 10.19 33.72 -7.34
C GLY A 495 10.53 34.14 -8.77
N ARG A 496 9.92 33.50 -9.79
CA ARG A 496 10.07 33.89 -11.21
C ARG A 496 9.54 35.30 -11.49
N LYS A 497 8.41 35.67 -10.87
CA LYS A 497 7.79 37.01 -10.99
C LYS A 497 8.67 38.09 -10.32
N LEU A 498 9.22 37.82 -9.14
CA LEU A 498 10.19 38.70 -8.47
C LEU A 498 11.49 38.84 -9.29
N ALA A 499 12.06 37.74 -9.77
CA ALA A 499 13.27 37.76 -10.59
C ALA A 499 13.08 38.50 -11.94
N ALA A 500 11.86 38.57 -12.47
CA ALA A 500 11.53 39.44 -13.60
C ALA A 500 11.53 40.91 -13.20
N GLN A 501 10.86 41.26 -12.09
CA GLN A 501 10.83 42.64 -11.57
C GLN A 501 12.24 43.14 -11.17
N GLU A 502 13.11 42.29 -10.63
CA GLU A 502 14.51 42.63 -10.35
C GLU A 502 15.31 42.91 -11.63
N ARG A 503 15.05 42.18 -12.72
CA ARG A 503 15.67 42.45 -14.04
C ARG A 503 15.17 43.76 -14.64
N GLU A 504 13.87 44.06 -14.53
CA GLU A 504 13.30 45.34 -14.94
C GLU A 504 13.91 46.50 -14.13
N LEU A 505 14.02 46.36 -12.82
CA LEU A 505 14.70 47.33 -11.95
C LEU A 505 16.20 47.47 -12.26
N ALA A 506 16.88 46.40 -12.65
CA ALA A 506 18.28 46.45 -13.08
C ALA A 506 18.43 47.20 -14.42
N LEU A 507 17.55 46.96 -15.39
CA LEU A 507 17.51 47.69 -16.67
C LEU A 507 17.15 49.17 -16.48
N LEU A 508 16.22 49.49 -15.58
CA LEU A 508 15.91 50.87 -15.19
C LEU A 508 17.11 51.56 -14.51
N ARG A 509 17.82 50.87 -13.61
CA ARG A 509 19.08 51.37 -13.03
C ARG A 509 20.16 51.60 -14.09
N GLN A 510 20.31 50.67 -15.04
CA GLN A 510 21.27 50.82 -16.14
C GLN A 510 20.93 52.02 -17.04
N SER A 511 19.67 52.16 -17.47
CA SER A 511 19.23 53.28 -18.32
C SER A 511 19.35 54.64 -17.61
N THR A 512 19.05 54.74 -16.32
CA THR A 512 19.25 55.97 -15.55
C THR A 512 20.73 56.31 -15.34
N LEU A 513 21.63 55.33 -15.28
CA LEU A 513 23.08 55.56 -15.29
C LEU A 513 23.58 56.01 -16.67
N GLN A 514 23.06 55.41 -17.76
CA GLN A 514 23.37 55.82 -19.14
C GLN A 514 22.92 57.25 -19.42
N ALA A 515 21.66 57.59 -19.10
CA ALA A 515 21.14 58.96 -19.25
C ALA A 515 21.90 59.98 -18.38
N ARG A 516 22.42 59.58 -17.21
CA ARG A 516 23.31 60.42 -16.40
C ARG A 516 24.69 60.62 -17.05
N ALA A 517 25.27 59.58 -17.66
CA ALA A 517 26.52 59.70 -18.39
C ALA A 517 26.37 60.59 -19.64
N GLU A 518 25.31 60.41 -20.41
CA GLU A 518 24.93 61.25 -21.56
C GLU A 518 24.74 62.71 -21.14
N LEU A 519 24.08 62.98 -20.00
CA LEU A 519 23.92 64.33 -19.46
C LEU A 519 25.25 64.98 -19.02
N GLN A 520 26.21 64.21 -18.52
CA GLN A 520 27.54 64.74 -18.18
C GLN A 520 28.37 65.01 -19.46
N ALA A 521 28.37 64.08 -20.42
CA ALA A 521 28.99 64.29 -21.73
C ALA A 521 28.42 65.51 -22.47
N ALA A 522 27.10 65.73 -22.40
CA ALA A 522 26.45 66.91 -22.96
C ALA A 522 26.88 68.22 -22.26
N LYS A 523 27.09 68.21 -20.94
CA LYS A 523 27.63 69.37 -20.19
C LYS A 523 29.09 69.63 -20.53
N GLU A 524 29.91 68.59 -20.64
CA GLU A 524 31.33 68.71 -21.03
C GLU A 524 31.44 69.26 -22.45
N ALA A 525 30.64 68.76 -23.39
CA ALA A 525 30.56 69.30 -24.75
C ALA A 525 30.09 70.76 -24.77
N ALA A 526 29.10 71.14 -23.94
CA ALA A 526 28.66 72.53 -23.82
C ALA A 526 29.74 73.45 -23.22
N LEU A 527 30.51 72.98 -22.23
CA LEU A 527 31.66 73.70 -21.67
C LEU A 527 32.79 73.86 -22.68
N GLN A 528 33.11 72.83 -23.46
CA GLN A 528 34.09 72.90 -24.55
C GLN A 528 33.63 73.84 -25.67
N ALA A 529 32.35 73.81 -26.04
CA ALA A 529 31.77 74.77 -26.99
C ALA A 529 31.83 76.21 -26.46
N GLY A 530 31.59 76.43 -25.16
CA GLY A 530 31.77 77.72 -24.50
C GLY A 530 33.23 78.20 -24.47
N GLN A 531 34.20 77.29 -24.30
CA GLN A 531 35.62 77.62 -24.39
C GLN A 531 36.03 77.96 -25.83
N ALA A 532 35.59 77.18 -26.82
CA ALA A 532 35.80 77.47 -28.23
C ALA A 532 35.17 78.82 -28.63
N GLY A 533 33.97 79.11 -28.12
CA GLY A 533 33.31 80.41 -28.25
C GLY A 533 34.16 81.56 -27.69
N ARG A 534 34.70 81.43 -26.47
CA ARG A 534 35.61 82.43 -25.87
C ARG A 534 36.92 82.60 -26.65
N VAL A 535 37.46 81.55 -27.27
CA VAL A 535 38.64 81.65 -28.14
C VAL A 535 38.29 82.37 -29.45
N ALA A 536 37.13 82.07 -30.04
CA ALA A 536 36.62 82.77 -31.22
C ALA A 536 36.34 84.27 -30.91
N GLU A 537 35.73 84.57 -29.76
CA GLU A 537 35.50 85.93 -29.28
C GLU A 537 36.82 86.67 -29.01
N ALA A 538 37.79 86.05 -28.34
CA ALA A 538 39.11 86.65 -28.11
C ALA A 538 39.90 86.90 -29.41
N THR A 539 39.77 86.03 -30.42
CA THR A 539 40.38 86.25 -31.74
C THR A 539 39.63 87.33 -32.55
N ALA A 540 38.31 87.40 -32.45
CA ALA A 540 37.51 88.48 -33.04
C ALA A 540 37.82 89.85 -32.41
N SER A 541 37.93 89.93 -31.08
CA SER A 541 38.33 91.14 -30.37
C SER A 541 39.74 91.58 -30.72
N ARG A 542 40.73 90.67 -30.77
CA ARG A 542 42.10 90.98 -31.25
C ARG A 542 42.13 91.44 -32.71
N ALA A 543 41.29 90.88 -33.58
CA ALA A 543 41.14 91.37 -34.94
C ALA A 543 40.49 92.78 -34.98
N GLY A 544 39.53 93.04 -34.10
CA GLY A 544 38.93 94.37 -33.91
C GLY A 544 39.92 95.41 -33.38
N GLU A 545 40.77 95.05 -32.42
CA GLU A 545 41.88 95.86 -31.91
C GLU A 545 42.92 96.14 -33.00
N ALA A 546 43.35 95.13 -33.75
CA ALA A 546 44.27 95.28 -34.87
C ALA A 546 43.71 96.22 -35.95
N LEU A 547 42.44 96.06 -36.34
CA LEU A 547 41.74 96.97 -37.25
C LEU A 547 41.53 98.36 -36.64
N GLY A 548 41.43 98.48 -35.32
CA GLY A 548 41.44 99.75 -34.59
C GLY A 548 42.77 100.48 -34.77
N LEU A 549 43.88 99.79 -34.50
CA LEU A 549 45.24 100.30 -34.68
C LEU A 549 45.55 100.63 -36.15
N GLU A 550 45.06 99.84 -37.11
CA GLU A 550 45.17 100.18 -38.54
C GLU A 550 44.33 101.41 -38.91
N ARG A 551 43.12 101.56 -38.36
CA ARG A 551 42.31 102.79 -38.54
C ARG A 551 42.97 104.01 -37.91
N GLU A 552 43.68 103.86 -36.79
CA GLU A 552 44.43 104.95 -36.18
C GLU A 552 45.71 105.29 -36.94
N LYS A 553 46.44 104.30 -37.48
CA LYS A 553 47.54 104.52 -38.44
C LYS A 553 47.04 105.17 -39.73
N ALA A 554 45.88 104.76 -40.25
CA ALA A 554 45.27 105.41 -41.40
C ALA A 554 44.85 106.86 -41.10
N ARG A 555 44.42 107.15 -39.87
CA ARG A 555 44.13 108.52 -39.39
C ARG A 555 45.40 109.34 -39.15
N SER A 556 46.51 108.75 -38.70
CA SER A 556 47.79 109.46 -38.60
C SER A 556 48.31 109.76 -40.01
N LEU A 557 48.41 108.75 -40.89
CA LEU A 557 48.82 108.92 -42.28
C LEU A 557 47.91 109.91 -43.05
N ALA A 558 46.61 109.98 -42.73
CA ALA A 558 45.73 111.01 -43.29
C ALA A 558 46.08 112.43 -42.79
N ARG A 559 46.46 112.59 -41.52
CA ARG A 559 46.98 113.87 -40.99
C ARG A 559 48.36 114.19 -41.56
N ASP A 560 49.24 113.21 -41.70
CA ASP A 560 50.59 113.35 -42.27
C ASP A 560 50.50 113.72 -43.77
N LEU A 561 49.48 113.22 -44.48
CA LEU A 561 49.13 113.66 -45.83
C LEU A 561 48.48 115.04 -45.86
N GLU A 562 47.76 115.45 -44.82
CA GLU A 562 47.22 116.81 -44.70
C GLU A 562 48.32 117.83 -44.42
N THR A 563 49.28 117.53 -43.54
CA THR A 563 50.47 118.37 -43.32
C THR A 563 51.36 118.39 -44.55
N ALA A 564 51.64 117.25 -45.19
CA ALA A 564 52.39 117.21 -46.46
C ALA A 564 51.68 117.98 -47.59
N ARG A 565 50.34 118.04 -47.60
CA ARG A 565 49.58 118.94 -48.50
C ARG A 565 49.74 120.40 -48.13
N GLN A 566 49.67 120.75 -46.84
CA GLN A 566 49.89 122.12 -46.36
C GLN A 566 51.31 122.60 -46.64
N GLU A 567 52.32 121.75 -46.45
CA GLU A 567 53.73 121.96 -46.82
C GLU A 567 53.88 122.12 -48.34
N ARG A 568 53.30 121.21 -49.14
CA ARG A 568 53.28 121.33 -50.61
C ARG A 568 52.59 122.62 -51.06
N ASP A 569 51.53 123.05 -50.39
CA ASP A 569 50.77 124.24 -50.77
C ASP A 569 51.41 125.53 -50.24
N ALA A 570 52.21 125.46 -49.18
CA ALA A 570 53.15 126.51 -48.79
C ALA A 570 54.34 126.59 -49.78
N ALA A 571 54.91 125.47 -50.19
CA ALA A 571 55.93 125.39 -51.24
C ALA A 571 55.38 125.87 -52.59
N ARG A 572 54.11 125.59 -52.93
CA ARG A 572 53.42 126.18 -54.08
C ARG A 572 53.18 127.68 -53.93
N LYS A 573 52.95 128.20 -52.72
CA LYS A 573 52.92 129.66 -52.50
C LYS A 573 54.31 130.27 -52.71
N GLN A 574 55.39 129.59 -52.32
CA GLN A 574 56.75 130.05 -52.63
C GLN A 574 57.10 129.93 -54.13
N LEU A 575 56.62 128.88 -54.82
CA LEU A 575 56.71 128.78 -56.29
C LEU A 575 55.81 129.81 -56.99
N ALA A 576 54.68 130.20 -56.40
CA ALA A 576 53.85 131.29 -56.90
C ALA A 576 54.56 132.64 -56.71
N LEU A 577 55.34 132.82 -55.63
CA LEU A 577 56.22 133.98 -55.48
C LEU A 577 57.39 133.97 -56.48
N SER A 578 57.91 132.79 -56.88
CA SER A 578 58.88 132.70 -57.98
C SER A 578 58.25 132.82 -59.39
N LEU A 579 56.93 132.62 -59.53
CA LEU A 579 56.15 132.94 -60.74
C LEU A 579 55.66 134.39 -60.79
N ALA A 580 55.51 135.06 -59.65
CA ALA A 580 55.29 136.51 -59.57
C ALA A 580 56.50 137.32 -60.10
N ALA A 581 57.65 136.66 -60.34
CA ALA A 581 58.77 137.22 -61.10
C ALA A 581 58.52 137.26 -62.63
N VAL A 582 57.36 136.82 -63.13
CA VAL A 582 57.08 136.61 -64.57
C VAL A 582 55.95 137.50 -65.13
N GLU A 583 55.18 138.23 -64.30
CA GLU A 583 54.25 139.24 -64.79
C GLU A 583 54.97 140.50 -65.31
N ARG A 584 55.42 140.48 -66.59
CA ARG A 584 55.71 141.70 -67.38
C ARG A 584 55.84 141.53 -68.90
N SER A 585 55.21 140.52 -69.53
CA SER A 585 55.12 140.44 -71.00
C SER A 585 53.88 139.68 -71.50
N GLU A 586 53.32 140.14 -72.63
CA GLU A 586 52.02 139.77 -73.21
C GLU A 586 52.01 138.50 -74.12
N VAL A 587 50.82 138.19 -74.67
CA VAL A 587 50.51 137.42 -75.91
C VAL A 587 50.48 135.87 -75.86
N GLU A 588 49.23 135.38 -75.76
CA GLU A 588 48.55 134.35 -76.59
C GLU A 588 49.06 132.91 -76.86
N LEU A 589 48.10 131.96 -76.69
CA LEU A 589 47.79 130.81 -77.57
C LEU A 589 48.82 129.63 -77.67
N PRO A 590 48.51 128.51 -78.37
CA PRO A 590 47.21 127.99 -78.85
C PRO A 590 46.90 126.50 -78.51
N LYS A 591 45.61 126.14 -78.68
CA LYS A 591 45.06 124.86 -79.24
C LYS A 591 45.13 123.51 -78.46
N ARG A 592 43.92 122.93 -78.35
CA ARG A 592 43.52 121.49 -78.40
C ARG A 592 43.62 120.66 -77.10
N GLU A 593 42.55 119.97 -76.65
CA GLU A 593 41.76 118.85 -77.25
C GLU A 593 42.59 117.54 -77.29
N ALA A 594 42.13 116.34 -76.89
CA ALA A 594 40.80 115.78 -76.58
C ALA A 594 40.94 114.68 -75.47
N GLN A 595 39.97 114.29 -74.62
CA GLN A 595 38.68 113.58 -74.87
C GLN A 595 38.86 112.28 -75.71
N ARG A 596 38.26 111.11 -75.47
CA ARG A 596 37.17 110.52 -74.62
C ARG A 596 37.34 108.96 -74.70
N PRO A 597 36.42 108.06 -74.25
CA PRO A 597 35.27 108.12 -73.30
C PRO A 597 35.64 107.45 -71.95
N ALA A 598 34.85 107.35 -70.87
CA ALA A 598 33.43 107.00 -70.62
C ALA A 598 33.06 105.51 -70.82
N ALA A 599 32.05 105.04 -70.06
CA ALA A 599 31.61 103.65 -69.83
C ALA A 599 32.46 102.80 -68.86
N SER A 600 31.96 101.72 -68.23
CA SER A 600 30.67 101.48 -67.52
C SER A 600 30.60 100.01 -67.05
N VAL A 601 30.15 99.78 -65.82
CA VAL A 601 29.34 98.61 -65.39
C VAL A 601 30.00 97.20 -65.33
N GLU A 602 29.49 96.42 -64.37
CA GLU A 602 29.59 94.97 -64.11
C GLU A 602 30.93 94.31 -63.72
N GLN A 603 30.90 93.77 -62.49
CA GLN A 603 31.91 92.89 -61.89
C GLN A 603 31.69 91.44 -62.35
N ARG A 604 32.74 90.71 -62.74
CA ARG A 604 32.69 89.23 -62.69
C ARG A 604 34.03 88.55 -62.44
N ARG A 605 33.91 87.35 -61.86
CA ARG A 605 34.98 86.43 -61.45
C ARG A 605 35.88 86.02 -62.64
N LYS A 606 37.22 85.97 -62.46
CA LYS A 606 38.01 84.71 -62.45
C LYS A 606 39.54 84.89 -62.25
N ALA A 607 40.08 83.97 -61.46
CA ALA A 607 41.36 83.23 -61.55
C ALA A 607 42.60 83.80 -62.29
N GLY A 608 43.75 83.67 -61.63
CA GLY A 608 45.10 83.60 -62.23
C GLY A 608 46.07 82.83 -61.32
N ALA A 609 46.98 82.04 -61.91
CA ALA A 609 47.98 81.14 -61.27
C ALA A 609 47.45 80.02 -60.32
N GLY A 610 47.86 78.74 -60.42
CA GLY A 610 48.40 77.98 -61.56
C GLY A 610 49.75 77.28 -61.33
N ASP A 611 49.77 75.93 -61.44
CA ASP A 611 50.91 75.16 -62.00
C ASP A 611 50.45 73.78 -62.55
N ARG A 612 51.41 73.00 -63.08
CA ARG A 612 51.31 71.83 -63.98
C ARG A 612 51.36 70.46 -63.25
N ALA A 613 51.39 69.29 -63.91
CA ALA A 613 50.53 68.66 -64.95
C ALA A 613 51.02 67.21 -65.25
N ASN A 614 50.20 66.39 -65.94
CA ASN A 614 50.56 65.08 -66.57
C ASN A 614 50.65 63.83 -65.60
N PRO A 615 50.82 62.56 -66.08
CA PRO A 615 49.89 61.47 -65.70
C PRO A 615 50.54 60.08 -65.38
N ARG A 616 49.71 59.03 -65.15
CA ARG A 616 49.84 57.60 -65.60
C ARG A 616 49.28 56.54 -64.61
N VAL A 617 48.44 55.66 -65.16
CA VAL A 617 48.37 54.18 -64.94
C VAL A 617 47.76 53.61 -63.63
N LYS A 618 47.18 52.41 -63.77
CA LYS A 618 46.44 51.54 -62.82
C LYS A 618 47.41 50.40 -62.30
N PRO A 619 47.05 49.20 -61.77
CA PRO A 619 45.73 48.58 -61.51
C PRO A 619 45.59 47.69 -60.24
N VAL A 620 44.45 46.97 -60.16
CA VAL A 620 44.19 45.72 -59.37
C VAL A 620 43.99 45.85 -57.84
N ALA A 621 42.99 45.23 -57.18
CA ALA A 621 41.70 44.67 -57.64
C ALA A 621 40.74 44.28 -56.47
N ARG A 622 39.42 44.32 -56.75
CA ARG A 622 38.32 43.51 -56.12
C ARG A 622 37.99 43.80 -54.63
N LYS A 623 36.78 43.54 -54.11
CA LYS A 623 35.51 43.00 -54.68
C LYS A 623 34.29 43.44 -53.83
N ARG A 624 33.17 43.81 -54.48
CA ARG A 624 31.75 43.81 -53.99
C ARG A 624 31.42 44.52 -52.65
N GLY A 625 30.24 45.10 -52.46
CA GLY A 625 29.11 45.30 -53.37
C GLY A 625 27.79 45.31 -52.60
N GLY A 626 27.14 46.47 -52.49
CA GLY A 626 25.83 46.64 -51.85
C GLY A 626 24.80 47.10 -52.87
N SER A 627 23.81 46.25 -53.16
CA SER A 627 22.65 46.60 -53.99
C SER A 627 21.46 46.96 -53.10
N VAL A 628 20.66 47.93 -53.54
CA VAL A 628 19.31 48.15 -53.03
C VAL A 628 18.43 46.97 -53.46
N GLU A 629 17.57 46.49 -52.57
CA GLU A 629 16.38 45.72 -52.99
C GLU A 629 15.17 46.11 -52.14
N VAL A 630 14.03 46.30 -52.81
CA VAL A 630 12.80 46.84 -52.24
C VAL A 630 11.73 45.76 -52.25
N ARG A 631 11.04 45.60 -51.11
CA ARG A 631 9.72 44.95 -50.91
C ARG A 631 9.20 44.11 -52.10
N LYS A 632 9.50 42.82 -52.11
CA LYS A 632 8.73 41.85 -52.91
C LYS A 632 7.57 41.31 -52.07
N VAL A 633 6.34 41.51 -52.54
CA VAL A 633 5.14 40.88 -51.98
C VAL A 633 4.96 39.53 -52.68
N GLU A 634 4.75 38.45 -51.92
CA GLU A 634 4.37 37.15 -52.47
C GLU A 634 3.03 36.67 -51.92
N LEU A 635 2.26 35.99 -52.78
CA LEU A 635 0.83 35.75 -52.60
C LEU A 635 0.55 34.40 -51.93
N GLY A 636 -0.04 34.42 -50.73
CA GLY A 636 -0.71 33.26 -50.14
C GLY A 636 -2.21 33.30 -50.41
N LYS A 637 -2.74 32.38 -51.23
CA LYS A 637 -4.20 32.21 -51.42
C LYS A 637 -4.80 31.32 -50.31
N PRO A 638 -6.08 31.52 -49.94
CA PRO A 638 -6.66 30.90 -48.75
C PRO A 638 -7.21 29.48 -48.99
N THR A 639 -7.14 28.63 -47.96
CA THR A 639 -7.92 27.40 -47.83
C THR A 639 -8.86 27.50 -46.63
N ARG A 640 -10.17 27.44 -46.88
CA ARG A 640 -11.23 27.61 -45.86
C ARG A 640 -11.73 26.26 -45.37
N SER A 641 -11.05 25.66 -44.39
CA SER A 641 -11.56 24.49 -43.68
C SER A 641 -12.62 24.90 -42.66
N VAL A 642 -13.79 24.26 -42.72
CA VAL A 642 -14.87 24.47 -41.74
C VAL A 642 -14.60 23.56 -40.54
N GLN A 643 -14.29 24.14 -39.38
CA GLN A 643 -14.25 23.41 -38.12
C GLN A 643 -15.64 23.42 -37.47
N SER A 644 -16.28 22.25 -37.42
CA SER A 644 -17.51 22.03 -36.65
C SER A 644 -17.16 21.94 -35.15
N VAL A 645 -17.50 22.97 -34.39
CA VAL A 645 -17.31 22.98 -32.92
C VAL A 645 -18.50 22.29 -32.25
N THR A 646 -18.31 21.03 -31.84
CA THR A 646 -19.29 20.32 -31.01
C THR A 646 -19.13 20.74 -29.56
N LEU A 647 -20.02 21.60 -29.07
CA LEU A 647 -20.11 21.94 -27.64
C LEU A 647 -20.79 20.80 -26.89
N ALA A 648 -20.04 20.09 -26.04
CA ALA A 648 -20.62 19.15 -25.09
C ALA A 648 -21.23 19.94 -23.90
N LEU A 649 -22.55 19.82 -23.69
CA LEU A 649 -23.17 20.33 -22.46
C LEU A 649 -22.89 19.36 -21.30
N PRO A 650 -22.73 19.85 -20.05
CA PRO A 650 -22.71 19.01 -18.86
C PRO A 650 -24.04 18.24 -18.69
N GLU A 651 -23.97 17.02 -18.16
CA GLU A 651 -25.15 16.15 -17.93
C GLU A 651 -26.15 16.75 -16.94
N GLU A 652 -25.71 17.70 -16.10
CA GLU A 652 -26.50 18.42 -15.08
C GLU A 652 -27.69 19.22 -15.63
N LEU A 653 -27.75 19.45 -16.95
CA LEU A 653 -28.84 20.19 -17.63
C LEU A 653 -29.83 19.28 -18.39
N LEU A 654 -29.73 17.96 -18.27
CA LEU A 654 -30.67 17.03 -18.89
C LEU A 654 -31.81 16.65 -17.93
N PRO A 655 -33.10 16.76 -18.35
CA PRO A 655 -34.23 16.50 -17.47
C PRO A 655 -34.38 15.01 -17.14
N THR A 656 -34.20 14.65 -15.87
CA THR A 656 -34.33 13.28 -15.36
C THR A 656 -35.80 12.83 -15.34
N ARG A 657 -36.11 11.74 -16.06
CA ARG A 657 -37.43 11.09 -15.97
C ARG A 657 -37.58 10.38 -14.61
N PRO A 658 -38.72 10.57 -13.89
CA PRO A 658 -38.99 9.81 -12.68
C PRO A 658 -39.27 8.33 -12.99
N GLN A 659 -38.83 7.45 -12.10
CA GLN A 659 -39.04 6.00 -12.25
C GLN A 659 -40.49 5.60 -11.92
N VAL A 660 -41.09 4.78 -12.77
CA VAL A 660 -42.39 4.15 -12.51
C VAL A 660 -42.21 2.92 -11.62
N ARG A 661 -42.79 2.94 -10.41
CA ARG A 661 -42.93 1.74 -9.58
C ARG A 661 -43.98 0.80 -10.19
N GLY A 662 -43.53 -0.34 -10.73
CA GLY A 662 -44.34 -1.54 -10.90
C GLY A 662 -44.39 -2.36 -9.60
N ARG A 663 -45.39 -3.25 -9.47
CA ARG A 663 -45.50 -4.24 -8.39
C ARG A 663 -44.81 -5.55 -8.78
#